data_AF-A0A369KE53-F1
#
_entry.id   AF-A0A369KE53-F1
#
_cell.length_a   1.000
_cell.length_b   1.000
_cell.length_c   1.000
_cell.angle_alpha   90.00
_cell.angle_beta   90.00
_cell.angle_gamma   90.00
#
_symmetry.space_group_name_H-M   'P 1'
#
loop_
_entity.id
_entity.type
_entity.pdbx_description
1 polymer ?
#
loop_
_entity_poly.entity_id
_entity_poly.type
_entity_poly.pdbx_seq_one_letter_code
_entity_poly.pdbx_strand_id
1 'polypeptide(L)'
;MVLNQIIAGRPWFEAGCTLGEGPVYDPTTSVLHFVDIAEKKVFHLNTQNFELEVEQFETPVSCLALRRNGFGLACAAAEGFALLEGKSTLKYISQPLPIDHTIHTRFNDGACDSKGRFFAGTIFSKDHGVVGKLYRYDPEIGTSTVVDEGPFTDSNGLGWSPDEKTFYFTDSLTNKIYAYDYDDGALSNRRLFVDAVALGYPENSFCDGLCIDDEGCIWSARWGGSRIVRFTKDGQIDAEITFSTALNITSCCFGGPDNDQLYVTTAHCGANGGDASRQTQFPDSGHVFVVDLSGKYRGGRKYEFGVLNFRSAHSMAHLASGGATHINRDHIKMVCLSRFIGFQHVIVIYTPNSMDDDKNITFQIVYFSVRGRCEPILLMLVDAGIPYELTTLKREEWKELGQFEDHGRLPYSGLQVPNGEQMACAFESPDPPRPHRSALPSRQGTYPGKPEKTCRAVESGNSEIAEATMQLETRFVNWGEIVDRVRSDCVLIIVDLLPSSFCTDFKMASFSSTPIVIDGKGHLLGRLASIISKQILSGQKIVVVRCEEINISGSFFRNKLRYHNFLHKRHIVNPKKSGPFHHRAPSKILYRAIRGMTPHKSPRGVAALERLKLFEGVPPPYDRKKRMVVPEALRVLRLKPGRKYCTVKRLSHEVGWGYKDVVDRLEEKRKIKAQAFHERKLAAIKLRQKAVSDTASSFGQLTQLGY
;
A
#
# COMPACT_ATOMS: atom_id res chain seq x y z
N MET A 1 27.44 35.43 14.55
CA MET A 1 27.85 34.15 15.18
C MET A 1 29.27 33.80 14.76
N VAL A 2 29.84 32.70 15.26
CA VAL A 2 30.98 32.03 14.59
C VAL A 2 30.39 31.18 13.47
N LEU A 3 30.95 31.26 12.25
CA LEU A 3 30.50 30.45 11.11
C LEU A 3 30.97 29.01 11.30
N ASN A 4 30.04 28.06 11.39
CA ASN A 4 30.33 26.64 11.50
C ASN A 4 30.61 26.04 10.10
N GLN A 5 31.88 25.95 9.72
CA GLN A 5 32.27 25.34 8.45
C GLN A 5 32.43 23.81 8.59
N ILE A 6 31.76 23.10 7.69
CA ILE A 6 31.78 21.64 7.57
C ILE A 6 32.31 21.29 6.18
N ILE A 7 33.14 20.26 6.08
CA ILE A 7 33.63 19.73 4.81
C ILE A 7 32.99 18.35 4.64
N ALA A 8 32.25 18.15 3.56
CA ALA A 8 31.71 16.85 3.21
C ALA A 8 32.83 15.89 2.81
N GLY A 9 32.67 14.60 3.15
CA GLY A 9 33.58 13.55 2.69
C GLY A 9 33.36 13.18 1.22
N ARG A 10 33.91 12.04 0.82
CA ARG A 10 33.57 11.36 -0.44
C ARG A 10 32.05 11.12 -0.55
N PRO A 11 31.50 10.90 -1.77
CA PRO A 11 30.13 10.45 -1.94
C PRO A 11 29.83 9.20 -1.10
N TRP A 12 28.60 9.12 -0.62
CA TRP A 12 28.09 7.99 0.16
C TRP A 12 27.49 6.91 -0.75
N PHE A 13 26.96 7.31 -1.93
CA PHE A 13 26.50 6.39 -2.96
C PHE A 13 26.75 6.93 -4.38
N GLU A 14 27.35 6.09 -5.22
CA GLU A 14 27.76 6.41 -6.60
C GLU A 14 26.56 6.36 -7.58
N ALA A 15 25.59 7.27 -7.41
CA ALA A 15 24.33 7.25 -8.17
C ALA A 15 24.52 7.47 -9.70
N GLY A 16 25.36 8.44 -10.09
CA GLY A 16 25.71 8.69 -11.50
C GLY A 16 24.63 9.47 -12.25
N CYS A 17 23.86 10.29 -11.54
CA CYS A 17 22.75 11.06 -12.09
C CYS A 17 23.24 12.21 -12.99
N THR A 18 22.57 12.38 -14.13
CA THR A 18 22.65 13.58 -14.94
C THR A 18 22.11 14.77 -14.15
N LEU A 19 20.88 14.67 -13.62
CA LEU A 19 20.25 15.71 -12.79
C LEU A 19 19.59 15.09 -11.55
N GLY A 20 20.42 14.67 -10.59
CA GLY A 20 19.97 14.08 -9.33
C GLY A 20 19.27 15.09 -8.43
N GLU A 21 18.06 14.79 -7.95
CA GLU A 21 17.17 15.77 -7.32
C GLU A 21 16.13 15.16 -6.34
N GLY A 22 15.38 16.03 -5.65
CA GLY A 22 14.17 15.72 -4.90
C GLY A 22 14.31 14.71 -3.75
N PRO A 23 15.35 14.76 -2.90
CA PRO A 23 15.58 13.74 -1.88
C PRO A 23 14.50 13.72 -0.78
N VAL A 24 14.03 12.51 -0.46
CA VAL A 24 13.05 12.21 0.59
C VAL A 24 13.42 10.89 1.28
N TYR A 25 13.86 10.97 2.53
CA TYR A 25 14.04 9.80 3.38
C TYR A 25 12.70 9.31 3.96
N ASP A 26 12.41 8.02 3.85
CA ASP A 26 11.32 7.33 4.55
C ASP A 26 11.86 6.60 5.79
N PRO A 27 11.63 7.13 7.01
CA PRO A 27 12.07 6.47 8.24
C PRO A 27 11.30 5.18 8.55
N THR A 28 10.18 4.91 7.88
CA THR A 28 9.40 3.67 8.10
C THR A 28 9.94 2.47 7.34
N THR A 29 10.72 2.71 6.29
CA THR A 29 11.38 1.67 5.47
C THR A 29 12.90 1.78 5.46
N SER A 30 13.48 2.88 5.98
CA SER A 30 14.90 3.24 5.84
C SER A 30 15.35 3.35 4.38
N VAL A 31 14.51 3.95 3.53
CA VAL A 31 14.80 4.16 2.11
C VAL A 31 14.94 5.65 1.82
N LEU A 32 16.04 6.03 1.15
CA LEU A 32 16.17 7.32 0.50
C LEU A 32 15.54 7.24 -0.89
N HIS A 33 14.52 8.05 -1.13
CA HIS A 33 13.97 8.27 -2.45
C HIS A 33 14.56 9.55 -3.07
N PHE A 34 14.92 9.51 -4.34
CA PHE A 34 15.38 10.67 -5.11
C PHE A 34 15.07 10.45 -6.60
N VAL A 35 15.23 11.48 -7.43
CA VAL A 35 14.98 11.42 -8.88
C VAL A 35 16.25 11.71 -9.68
N ASP A 36 16.26 11.31 -10.94
CA ASP A 36 17.02 12.00 -11.97
C ASP A 36 16.03 12.58 -12.99
N ILE A 37 15.92 13.92 -13.01
CA ILE A 37 14.91 14.62 -13.82
C ILE A 37 15.21 14.48 -15.32
N ALA A 38 16.48 14.50 -15.70
CA ALA A 38 16.92 14.43 -17.09
C ALA A 38 16.76 13.01 -17.64
N GLU A 39 17.19 12.01 -16.86
CA GLU A 39 17.07 10.59 -17.20
C GLU A 39 15.66 10.02 -16.96
N LYS A 40 14.77 10.79 -16.32
CA LYS A 40 13.38 10.41 -15.96
C LYS A 40 13.30 9.17 -15.04
N LYS A 41 14.26 9.03 -14.12
CA LYS A 41 14.37 7.90 -13.19
C LYS A 41 13.92 8.32 -11.80
N VAL A 42 13.33 7.39 -11.05
CA VAL A 42 13.10 7.51 -9.60
C VAL A 42 13.88 6.37 -8.94
N PHE A 43 14.70 6.72 -7.96
CA PHE A 43 15.58 5.81 -7.24
C PHE A 43 15.02 5.56 -5.84
N HIS A 44 15.16 4.32 -5.38
CA HIS A 44 14.73 3.85 -4.07
C HIS A 44 15.92 3.10 -3.45
N LEU A 45 16.73 3.80 -2.66
CA LEU A 45 17.98 3.29 -2.09
C LEU A 45 17.81 3.00 -0.61
N ASN A 46 17.87 1.73 -0.21
CA ASN A 46 17.84 1.33 1.19
C ASN A 46 19.15 1.76 1.88
N THR A 47 19.04 2.56 2.95
CA THR A 47 20.20 3.18 3.61
C THR A 47 20.90 2.27 4.61
N GLN A 48 20.43 1.04 4.82
CA GLN A 48 21.03 0.05 5.72
C GLN A 48 21.82 -1.03 4.97
N ASN A 49 21.34 -1.47 3.80
CA ASN A 49 21.96 -2.56 3.02
C ASN A 49 22.40 -2.14 1.59
N PHE A 50 22.17 -0.89 1.19
CA PHE A 50 22.50 -0.33 -0.12
C PHE A 50 21.82 -1.02 -1.32
N GLU A 51 20.72 -1.75 -1.10
CA GLU A 51 19.87 -2.24 -2.18
C GLU A 51 19.21 -1.05 -2.91
N LEU A 52 19.31 -1.04 -4.25
CA LEU A 52 18.78 0.00 -5.12
C LEU A 52 17.70 -0.55 -6.06
N GLU A 53 16.48 -0.03 -5.94
CA GLU A 53 15.43 -0.16 -6.97
C GLU A 53 15.33 1.14 -7.79
N VAL A 54 15.06 1.03 -9.09
CA VAL A 54 14.95 2.18 -10.02
C VAL A 54 13.72 2.03 -10.92
N GLU A 55 12.77 2.96 -10.82
CA GLU A 55 11.64 3.07 -11.75
C GLU A 55 11.97 4.07 -12.88
N GLN A 56 11.68 3.72 -14.15
CA GLN A 56 12.02 4.50 -15.34
C GLN A 56 10.75 5.01 -16.05
N PHE A 57 10.57 6.33 -16.14
CA PHE A 57 9.32 6.94 -16.62
C PHE A 57 9.45 7.55 -18.02
N GLU A 58 8.30 7.71 -18.70
CA GLU A 58 8.20 8.34 -20.03
C GLU A 58 8.37 9.87 -19.98
N THR A 59 8.01 10.49 -18.85
CA THR A 59 8.09 11.94 -18.60
C THR A 59 8.89 12.23 -17.33
N PRO A 60 9.56 13.40 -17.23
CA PRO A 60 10.30 13.78 -16.03
C PRO A 60 9.43 13.82 -14.77
N VAL A 61 9.94 13.17 -13.71
CA VAL A 61 9.50 13.37 -12.32
C VAL A 61 10.50 14.31 -11.67
N SER A 62 10.04 15.36 -11.01
CA SER A 62 10.91 16.46 -10.54
C SER A 62 11.05 16.53 -9.03
N CYS A 63 10.01 16.18 -8.27
CA CYS A 63 10.09 16.08 -6.80
C CYS A 63 9.18 14.98 -6.26
N LEU A 64 9.43 14.57 -5.01
CA LEU A 64 8.77 13.44 -4.36
C LEU A 64 8.16 13.85 -3.01
N ALA A 65 7.14 13.12 -2.57
CA ALA A 65 6.57 13.21 -1.22
C ALA A 65 6.07 11.84 -0.74
N LEU A 66 6.33 11.51 0.53
CA LEU A 66 5.75 10.34 1.20
C LEU A 66 4.22 10.45 1.26
N ARG A 67 3.49 9.33 1.29
CA ARG A 67 2.01 9.34 1.27
C ARG A 67 1.38 8.86 2.57
N ARG A 68 0.67 9.77 3.24
CA ARG A 68 -0.07 9.50 4.49
C ARG A 68 -1.08 8.37 4.29
N ASN A 69 -0.82 7.21 4.87
CA ASN A 69 -1.65 5.99 4.70
C ASN A 69 -1.84 5.57 3.21
N GLY A 70 -0.90 5.94 2.33
CA GLY A 70 -0.91 5.57 0.91
C GLY A 70 -0.13 4.29 0.61
N PHE A 71 0.14 4.07 -0.68
CA PHE A 71 1.15 3.13 -1.17
C PHE A 71 2.02 3.88 -2.18
N GLY A 72 3.34 3.66 -2.13
CA GLY A 72 4.30 4.42 -2.92
C GLY A 72 4.26 5.93 -2.61
N LEU A 73 4.71 6.74 -3.56
CA LEU A 73 4.96 8.17 -3.41
C LEU A 73 3.92 9.03 -4.13
N ALA A 74 3.83 10.30 -3.74
CA ALA A 74 3.27 11.35 -4.58
C ALA A 74 4.45 12.10 -5.22
N CYS A 75 4.22 12.74 -6.36
CA CYS A 75 5.24 13.53 -7.03
C CYS A 75 4.66 14.74 -7.76
N ALA A 76 5.52 15.73 -8.01
CA ALA A 76 5.37 16.59 -9.17
C ALA A 76 6.09 15.95 -10.36
N ALA A 77 5.44 15.97 -11.51
CA ALA A 77 5.97 15.55 -12.79
C ALA A 77 5.65 16.62 -13.83
N ALA A 78 6.23 16.51 -15.03
CA ALA A 78 6.23 17.59 -16.03
C ALA A 78 4.89 18.34 -16.19
N GLU A 79 3.78 17.62 -16.33
CA GLU A 79 2.46 18.22 -16.57
C GLU A 79 1.65 18.56 -15.30
N GLY A 80 2.07 18.11 -14.12
CA GLY A 80 1.32 18.29 -12.87
C GLY A 80 1.59 17.28 -11.76
N PHE A 81 0.66 17.24 -10.81
CA PHE A 81 0.72 16.39 -9.62
C PHE A 81 0.28 14.95 -9.96
N ALA A 82 1.08 13.97 -9.54
CA ALA A 82 0.86 12.56 -9.81
C ALA A 82 1.14 11.66 -8.60
N LEU A 83 0.86 10.37 -8.76
CA LEU A 83 1.17 9.32 -7.80
C LEU A 83 2.05 8.25 -8.46
N LEU A 84 3.01 7.77 -7.70
CA LEU A 84 3.76 6.55 -7.96
C LEU A 84 3.11 5.43 -7.13
N GLU A 85 2.52 4.43 -7.80
CA GLU A 85 1.88 3.27 -7.16
C GLU A 85 2.53 1.94 -7.60
N GLY A 86 3.82 2.03 -7.98
CA GLY A 86 4.65 0.96 -8.54
C GLY A 86 4.33 0.62 -10.00
N LYS A 87 5.34 0.11 -10.72
CA LYS A 87 5.38 -0.27 -12.15
C LYS A 87 5.70 0.90 -13.10
N SER A 88 6.53 1.84 -12.71
CA SER A 88 7.11 2.86 -13.60
C SER A 88 6.08 3.68 -14.40
N THR A 89 4.88 3.88 -13.83
CA THR A 89 3.76 4.57 -14.51
C THR A 89 3.19 5.68 -13.64
N LEU A 90 3.11 6.89 -14.21
CA LEU A 90 2.52 8.05 -13.53
C LEU A 90 1.00 7.96 -13.51
N LYS A 91 0.42 8.21 -12.34
CA LYS A 91 -1.02 8.35 -12.15
C LYS A 91 -1.34 9.80 -11.79
N TYR A 92 -1.48 10.66 -12.80
CA TYR A 92 -1.83 12.06 -12.62
C TYR A 92 -3.14 12.23 -11.82
N ILE A 93 -3.11 13.13 -10.84
CA ILE A 93 -4.24 13.53 -9.98
C ILE A 93 -4.68 14.98 -10.24
N SER A 94 -3.82 15.79 -10.84
CA SER A 94 -4.18 17.03 -11.55
C SER A 94 -3.06 17.45 -12.49
N GLN A 95 -3.40 17.74 -13.74
CA GLN A 95 -2.56 18.48 -14.70
C GLN A 95 -3.14 19.91 -14.81
N PRO A 96 -2.60 20.91 -14.10
CA PRO A 96 -3.15 22.26 -14.05
C PRO A 96 -2.58 23.20 -15.13
N LEU A 97 -1.61 22.75 -15.93
CA LEU A 97 -0.98 23.53 -16.98
C LEU A 97 -1.89 23.63 -18.23
N PRO A 98 -1.95 24.81 -18.90
CA PRO A 98 -2.50 24.92 -20.24
C PRO A 98 -1.76 24.00 -21.25
N ILE A 99 -2.48 23.49 -22.26
CA ILE A 99 -1.95 22.51 -23.22
C ILE A 99 -0.86 23.12 -24.12
N ASP A 100 -0.94 24.42 -24.37
CA ASP A 100 0.06 25.26 -25.02
C ASP A 100 1.27 25.57 -24.13
N HIS A 101 1.17 25.39 -22.80
CA HIS A 101 2.27 25.58 -21.87
C HIS A 101 3.05 24.27 -21.58
N THR A 102 2.41 23.08 -21.62
CA THR A 102 3.05 21.80 -21.21
C THR A 102 4.25 21.36 -22.05
N ILE A 103 4.41 21.92 -23.25
CA ILE A 103 5.58 21.71 -24.12
C ILE A 103 6.72 22.71 -23.87
N HIS A 104 6.50 23.71 -23.02
CA HIS A 104 7.40 24.85 -22.81
C HIS A 104 7.83 25.03 -21.35
N THR A 105 7.00 24.61 -20.38
CA THR A 105 7.33 24.58 -18.95
C THR A 105 7.03 23.21 -18.36
N ARG A 106 7.69 22.90 -17.24
CA ARG A 106 7.44 21.75 -16.37
C ARG A 106 7.30 22.21 -14.93
N PHE A 107 6.69 21.38 -14.09
CA PHE A 107 6.94 21.45 -12.66
C PHE A 107 8.41 21.16 -12.32
N ASN A 108 8.90 21.75 -11.23
CA ASN A 108 10.22 21.51 -10.67
C ASN A 108 10.10 21.06 -9.20
N ASP A 109 10.63 21.79 -8.20
CA ASP A 109 10.54 21.33 -6.81
C ASP A 109 9.13 21.48 -6.19
N GLY A 110 8.87 20.74 -5.11
CA GLY A 110 7.60 20.67 -4.40
C GLY A 110 7.68 19.97 -3.04
N ALA A 111 6.88 20.43 -2.08
CA ALA A 111 6.78 19.89 -0.73
C ALA A 111 5.32 19.91 -0.21
N CYS A 112 5.06 19.23 0.91
CA CYS A 112 3.71 19.16 1.51
C CYS A 112 3.62 19.91 2.85
N ASP A 113 2.45 20.48 3.12
CA ASP A 113 2.10 21.05 4.44
C ASP A 113 1.61 19.96 5.43
N SER A 114 1.34 20.34 6.68
CA SER A 114 0.85 19.41 7.70
C SER A 114 -0.49 18.75 7.36
N LYS A 115 -1.32 19.41 6.55
CA LYS A 115 -2.60 18.87 6.04
C LYS A 115 -2.41 17.92 4.85
N GLY A 116 -1.20 17.85 4.28
CA GLY A 116 -0.82 17.01 3.16
C GLY A 116 -1.18 17.59 1.79
N ARG A 117 -1.36 18.91 1.70
CA ARG A 117 -1.51 19.66 0.45
C ARG A 117 -0.15 19.84 -0.20
N PHE A 118 -0.04 19.49 -1.47
CA PHE A 118 1.22 19.49 -2.21
C PHE A 118 1.39 20.86 -2.86
N PHE A 119 2.40 21.61 -2.45
CA PHE A 119 2.86 22.81 -3.14
C PHE A 119 3.97 22.43 -4.11
N ALA A 120 3.95 22.94 -5.34
CA ALA A 120 5.02 22.75 -6.30
C ALA A 120 5.05 23.93 -7.29
N GLY A 121 6.25 24.32 -7.72
CA GLY A 121 6.43 25.43 -8.65
C GLY A 121 6.77 24.98 -10.06
N THR A 122 6.70 25.91 -11.02
CA THR A 122 7.04 25.68 -12.44
C THR A 122 8.17 26.57 -12.91
N ILE A 123 8.88 26.15 -13.96
CA ILE A 123 10.01 26.90 -14.53
C ILE A 123 9.54 27.96 -15.54
N PHE A 124 10.34 29.00 -15.74
CA PHE A 124 10.17 29.98 -16.82
C PHE A 124 10.58 29.38 -18.18
N SER A 125 9.86 29.77 -19.23
CA SER A 125 10.20 29.47 -20.62
C SER A 125 10.41 30.77 -21.38
N LYS A 126 11.68 31.17 -21.53
CA LYS A 126 12.06 32.49 -22.07
C LYS A 126 11.55 32.73 -23.47
N ASP A 127 11.78 31.76 -24.36
CA ASP A 127 11.50 31.90 -25.79
C ASP A 127 10.00 31.77 -26.13
N HIS A 128 9.19 31.41 -25.12
CA HIS A 128 7.74 31.22 -25.22
C HIS A 128 6.92 32.12 -24.27
N GLY A 129 7.58 32.97 -23.47
CA GLY A 129 6.94 33.92 -22.56
C GLY A 129 6.21 33.30 -21.36
N VAL A 130 6.36 32.00 -21.10
CA VAL A 130 5.65 31.30 -20.03
C VAL A 130 6.35 31.52 -18.69
N VAL A 131 5.77 32.33 -17.81
CA VAL A 131 6.31 32.60 -16.46
C VAL A 131 6.17 31.41 -15.51
N GLY A 132 7.17 31.21 -14.64
CA GLY A 132 7.08 30.27 -13.53
C GLY A 132 6.06 30.73 -12.49
N LYS A 133 5.28 29.79 -11.94
CA LYS A 133 4.20 30.03 -10.98
C LYS A 133 4.24 29.00 -9.86
N LEU A 134 3.68 29.34 -8.70
CA LEU A 134 3.56 28.43 -7.58
C LEU A 134 2.13 27.89 -7.48
N TYR A 135 1.99 26.57 -7.51
CA TYR A 135 0.72 25.86 -7.42
C TYR A 135 0.59 25.10 -6.10
N ARG A 136 -0.64 24.82 -5.71
CA ARG A 136 -1.01 23.96 -4.58
C ARG A 136 -2.13 23.00 -4.99
N TYR A 137 -1.90 21.69 -4.88
CA TYR A 137 -2.94 20.67 -4.94
C TYR A 137 -3.45 20.31 -3.54
N ASP A 138 -4.78 20.40 -3.35
CA ASP A 138 -5.45 20.00 -2.11
C ASP A 138 -6.14 18.63 -2.27
N PRO A 139 -5.75 17.58 -1.51
CA PRO A 139 -6.34 16.24 -1.60
C PRO A 139 -7.67 16.05 -0.86
N GLU A 140 -8.12 16.98 0.00
CA GLU A 140 -9.46 16.92 0.61
C GLU A 140 -10.55 17.36 -0.39
N ILE A 141 -10.30 18.44 -1.15
CA ILE A 141 -11.23 18.92 -2.19
C ILE A 141 -10.92 18.38 -3.60
N GLY A 142 -9.69 17.95 -3.85
CA GLY A 142 -9.24 17.34 -5.10
C GLY A 142 -9.01 18.35 -6.22
N THR A 143 -8.37 19.48 -5.93
CA THR A 143 -8.17 20.60 -6.89
C THR A 143 -6.79 21.21 -6.76
N SER A 144 -6.17 21.54 -7.90
CA SER A 144 -5.04 22.47 -7.97
C SER A 144 -5.53 23.92 -7.98
N THR A 145 -4.77 24.80 -7.34
CA THR A 145 -4.93 26.26 -7.39
C THR A 145 -3.56 26.91 -7.53
N VAL A 146 -3.42 27.93 -8.39
CA VAL A 146 -2.28 28.86 -8.29
C VAL A 146 -2.36 29.56 -6.94
N VAL A 147 -1.23 29.70 -6.25
CA VAL A 147 -1.10 30.44 -4.98
C VAL A 147 -0.18 31.64 -5.10
N ASP A 148 0.69 31.67 -6.11
CA ASP A 148 1.33 32.89 -6.60
C ASP A 148 1.54 32.81 -8.12
N GLU A 149 1.20 33.89 -8.83
CA GLU A 149 1.32 34.04 -10.29
C GLU A 149 2.76 34.40 -10.74
N GLY A 150 3.68 34.64 -9.79
CA GLY A 150 5.11 34.85 -10.03
C GLY A 150 5.47 36.34 -10.25
N PRO A 151 6.20 36.69 -11.33
CA PRO A 151 6.78 35.81 -12.35
C PRO A 151 8.08 35.18 -11.82
N PHE A 152 8.08 33.86 -11.57
CA PHE A 152 9.28 33.14 -11.15
C PHE A 152 10.10 32.67 -12.35
N THR A 153 11.41 32.50 -12.14
CA THR A 153 12.38 32.11 -13.16
C THR A 153 12.68 30.61 -13.11
N ASP A 154 13.03 30.07 -11.94
CA ASP A 154 13.18 28.63 -11.76
C ASP A 154 12.82 28.25 -10.32
N SER A 155 11.67 27.60 -10.19
CA SER A 155 11.01 27.31 -8.91
C SER A 155 11.65 26.11 -8.23
N ASN A 156 12.54 26.35 -7.26
CA ASN A 156 13.16 25.29 -6.47
C ASN A 156 12.74 25.37 -5.00
N GLY A 157 13.67 25.07 -4.08
CA GLY A 157 13.45 24.75 -2.66
C GLY A 157 12.28 25.44 -1.98
N LEU A 158 11.42 24.65 -1.33
CA LEU A 158 10.34 25.18 -0.49
C LEU A 158 10.12 24.43 0.83
N GLY A 159 9.64 25.15 1.83
CA GLY A 159 9.35 24.61 3.15
C GLY A 159 8.58 25.58 4.05
N TRP A 160 8.29 25.15 5.27
CA TRP A 160 7.56 25.92 6.28
C TRP A 160 8.39 26.05 7.56
N SER A 161 8.25 27.19 8.25
CA SER A 161 8.69 27.30 9.64
C SER A 161 7.98 26.26 10.52
N PRO A 162 8.58 25.78 11.63
CA PRO A 162 8.01 24.70 12.45
C PRO A 162 6.60 24.97 13.03
N ASP A 163 6.16 26.22 13.06
CA ASP A 163 4.84 26.68 13.50
C ASP A 163 3.80 26.84 12.36
N GLU A 164 4.19 26.57 11.11
CA GLU A 164 3.43 26.86 9.88
C GLU A 164 2.87 28.29 9.83
N LYS A 165 3.70 29.29 10.16
CA LYS A 165 3.38 30.72 9.97
C LYS A 165 4.18 31.41 8.87
N THR A 166 5.37 30.92 8.54
CA THR A 166 6.15 31.37 7.38
C THR A 166 6.30 30.23 6.38
N PHE A 167 6.06 30.51 5.10
CA PHE A 167 6.42 29.65 3.98
C PHE A 167 7.62 30.25 3.24
N TYR A 168 8.59 29.43 2.88
CA TYR A 168 9.82 29.82 2.19
C TYR A 168 9.89 29.18 0.80
N PHE A 169 10.48 29.89 -0.17
CA PHE A 169 10.52 29.47 -1.57
C PHE A 169 11.72 30.06 -2.34
N THR A 170 12.49 29.22 -3.03
CA THR A 170 13.63 29.60 -3.88
C THR A 170 13.17 29.94 -5.31
N ASP A 171 13.66 31.07 -5.83
CA ASP A 171 13.62 31.42 -7.25
C ASP A 171 15.06 31.54 -7.79
N SER A 172 15.51 30.50 -8.48
CA SER A 172 16.93 30.17 -8.58
C SER A 172 17.71 31.16 -9.43
N LEU A 173 17.21 31.54 -10.62
CA LEU A 173 17.91 32.46 -11.53
C LEU A 173 17.81 33.93 -11.11
N THR A 174 16.94 34.28 -10.14
CA THR A 174 17.01 35.58 -9.43
C THR A 174 17.86 35.51 -8.15
N ASN A 175 18.39 34.32 -7.83
CA ASN A 175 19.29 34.00 -6.72
C ASN A 175 18.73 34.34 -5.33
N LYS A 176 17.41 34.13 -5.18
CA LYS A 176 16.62 34.64 -4.05
C LYS A 176 15.80 33.55 -3.38
N ILE A 177 15.68 33.67 -2.05
CA ILE A 177 14.67 32.98 -1.27
C ILE A 177 13.67 34.03 -0.80
N TYR A 178 12.39 33.79 -1.08
CA TYR A 178 11.27 34.59 -0.60
C TYR A 178 10.63 33.94 0.63
N ALA A 179 10.11 34.78 1.53
CA ALA A 179 9.23 34.37 2.61
C ALA A 179 7.82 34.91 2.39
N TYR A 180 6.82 34.18 2.89
CA TYR A 180 5.40 34.50 2.81
C TYR A 180 4.75 34.25 4.17
N ASP A 181 3.75 35.05 4.51
CA ASP A 181 2.86 34.74 5.64
C ASP A 181 1.90 33.62 5.21
N TYR A 182 1.94 32.52 5.97
CA TYR A 182 1.16 31.31 5.72
C TYR A 182 -0.02 31.21 6.69
N ASP A 183 -1.23 31.16 6.14
CA ASP A 183 -2.42 30.80 6.91
C ASP A 183 -3.33 29.84 6.15
N ASP A 184 -3.54 28.67 6.74
CA ASP A 184 -4.28 27.53 6.19
C ASP A 184 -4.13 27.31 4.66
N GLY A 185 -2.89 27.36 4.18
CA GLY A 185 -2.57 27.09 2.78
C GLY A 185 -2.85 28.23 1.81
N ALA A 186 -3.24 29.41 2.29
CA ALA A 186 -3.08 30.66 1.57
C ALA A 186 -1.67 31.22 1.80
N LEU A 187 -1.13 31.88 0.78
CA LEU A 187 0.12 32.64 0.85
C LEU A 187 -0.20 34.14 0.76
N SER A 188 0.53 34.95 1.51
CA SER A 188 0.39 36.41 1.50
C SER A 188 1.71 37.10 1.87
N ASN A 189 1.79 38.42 1.73
CA ASN A 189 2.92 39.24 2.17
C ASN A 189 4.30 38.72 1.71
N ARG A 190 4.40 38.37 0.41
CA ARG A 190 5.64 37.98 -0.27
C ARG A 190 6.73 39.03 -0.01
N ARG A 191 7.79 38.61 0.66
CA ARG A 191 8.96 39.43 1.02
C ARG A 191 10.25 38.72 0.63
N LEU A 192 11.26 39.50 0.30
CA LEU A 192 12.62 38.99 0.16
C LEU A 192 13.10 38.49 1.54
N PHE A 193 13.68 37.29 1.60
CA PHE A 193 14.25 36.71 2.81
C PHE A 193 15.77 36.57 2.70
N VAL A 194 16.27 36.03 1.58
CA VAL A 194 17.69 35.97 1.22
C VAL A 194 17.86 36.49 -0.20
N ASP A 195 18.81 37.41 -0.38
CA ASP A 195 19.42 37.73 -1.68
C ASP A 195 20.88 37.25 -1.61
N ALA A 196 21.20 36.15 -2.30
CA ALA A 196 22.49 35.50 -2.13
C ALA A 196 23.65 36.32 -2.71
N VAL A 197 23.40 37.11 -3.76
CA VAL A 197 24.41 37.99 -4.37
C VAL A 197 24.70 39.17 -3.45
N ALA A 198 23.68 39.74 -2.79
CA ALA A 198 23.87 40.77 -1.76
C ALA A 198 24.63 40.25 -0.52
N LEU A 199 24.57 38.94 -0.23
CA LEU A 199 25.38 38.27 0.79
C LEU A 199 26.80 37.86 0.29
N GLY A 200 27.15 38.17 -0.96
CA GLY A 200 28.49 37.95 -1.52
C GLY A 200 28.71 36.59 -2.19
N TYR A 201 27.66 35.79 -2.43
CA TYR A 201 27.79 34.57 -3.25
C TYR A 201 27.95 34.91 -4.75
N PRO A 202 28.74 34.14 -5.51
CA PRO A 202 28.93 34.38 -6.95
C PRO A 202 27.64 34.34 -7.76
N GLU A 203 27.50 35.26 -8.72
CA GLU A 203 26.33 35.34 -9.63
C GLU A 203 26.11 34.07 -10.46
N ASN A 204 27.15 33.28 -10.70
CA ASN A 204 27.11 32.01 -11.44
C ASN A 204 26.90 30.77 -10.54
N SER A 205 26.58 30.97 -9.26
CA SER A 205 26.04 29.96 -8.37
C SER A 205 24.65 30.38 -7.90
N PHE A 206 23.69 29.47 -7.87
CA PHE A 206 22.29 29.77 -7.58
C PHE A 206 21.83 29.08 -6.30
N CYS A 207 20.91 29.70 -5.53
CA CYS A 207 20.11 28.94 -4.55
C CYS A 207 19.30 27.88 -5.30
N ASP A 208 19.15 26.71 -4.71
CA ASP A 208 18.49 25.56 -5.35
C ASP A 208 17.44 24.92 -4.40
N GLY A 209 17.33 23.59 -4.36
CA GLY A 209 16.53 22.86 -3.37
C GLY A 209 16.89 23.18 -1.92
N LEU A 210 15.92 23.05 -1.01
CA LEU A 210 16.12 23.34 0.43
C LEU A 210 15.41 22.34 1.36
N CYS A 211 15.89 22.27 2.59
CA CYS A 211 15.13 21.72 3.72
C CYS A 211 15.25 22.63 4.96
N ILE A 212 14.50 22.30 6.02
CA ILE A 212 14.41 23.11 7.24
C ILE A 212 14.68 22.20 8.44
N ASP A 213 15.47 22.69 9.40
CA ASP A 213 15.80 21.99 10.65
C ASP A 213 14.76 22.23 11.77
N ASP A 214 14.93 21.56 12.91
CA ASP A 214 14.00 21.65 14.05
C ASP A 214 14.07 23.00 14.79
N GLU A 215 15.18 23.74 14.65
CA GLU A 215 15.30 25.15 15.06
C GLU A 215 14.57 26.12 14.11
N GLY A 216 14.15 25.66 12.92
CA GLY A 216 13.47 26.45 11.90
C GLY A 216 14.39 27.24 10.97
N CYS A 217 15.67 26.86 10.89
CA CYS A 217 16.65 27.42 9.96
C CYS A 217 16.63 26.66 8.62
N ILE A 218 16.98 27.36 7.54
CA ILE A 218 16.91 26.87 6.16
C ILE A 218 18.28 26.36 5.71
N TRP A 219 18.36 25.12 5.25
CA TRP A 219 19.51 24.55 4.56
C TRP A 219 19.25 24.61 3.05
N SER A 220 19.89 25.55 2.36
CA SER A 220 19.77 25.74 0.91
C SER A 220 20.96 25.11 0.20
N ALA A 221 20.71 24.22 -0.75
CA ALA A 221 21.71 23.78 -1.71
C ALA A 221 22.12 24.92 -2.65
N ARG A 222 23.30 24.79 -3.28
CA ARG A 222 23.80 25.74 -4.28
C ARG A 222 24.34 25.07 -5.54
N TRP A 223 23.59 25.20 -6.64
CA TRP A 223 24.07 24.91 -7.98
C TRP A 223 25.33 25.73 -8.29
N GLY A 224 26.30 25.12 -8.97
CA GLY A 224 27.58 25.75 -9.32
C GLY A 224 28.46 26.22 -8.15
N GLY A 225 28.04 26.01 -6.89
CA GLY A 225 28.62 26.63 -5.70
C GLY A 225 29.37 25.69 -4.76
N SER A 226 29.37 24.38 -5.05
CA SER A 226 30.01 23.32 -4.24
C SER A 226 29.64 23.37 -2.74
N ARG A 227 28.41 23.80 -2.40
CA ARG A 227 28.01 23.98 -0.98
C ARG A 227 26.53 23.83 -0.69
N ILE A 228 26.23 23.66 0.60
CA ILE A 228 24.96 23.97 1.24
C ILE A 228 25.19 25.11 2.23
N VAL A 229 24.28 26.07 2.28
CA VAL A 229 24.32 27.23 3.19
C VAL A 229 23.16 27.13 4.17
N ARG A 230 23.44 27.30 5.47
CA ARG A 230 22.42 27.38 6.52
C ARG A 230 22.10 28.84 6.83
N PHE A 231 20.86 29.24 6.56
CA PHE A 231 20.30 30.54 6.94
C PHE A 231 19.43 30.40 8.18
N THR A 232 19.77 31.12 9.24
CA THR A 232 18.91 31.30 10.41
C THR A 232 17.56 31.93 10.03
N LYS A 233 16.56 31.81 10.92
CA LYS A 233 15.24 32.47 10.80
C LYS A 233 15.28 33.98 10.52
N ASP A 234 16.40 34.64 10.80
CA ASP A 234 16.64 36.09 10.63
C ASP A 234 17.50 36.38 9.36
N GLY A 235 17.61 35.42 8.45
CA GLY A 235 18.34 35.50 7.17
C GLY A 235 19.87 35.44 7.30
N GLN A 236 20.42 35.36 8.52
CA GLN A 236 21.86 35.35 8.76
C GLN A 236 22.46 33.97 8.56
N ILE A 237 23.64 33.88 7.95
CA ILE A 237 24.37 32.63 7.75
C ILE A 237 25.08 32.23 9.05
N ASP A 238 24.91 30.99 9.51
CA ASP A 238 25.64 30.47 10.68
C ASP A 238 26.34 29.11 10.47
N ALA A 239 26.02 28.38 9.39
CA ALA A 239 26.79 27.22 8.95
C ALA A 239 26.92 27.13 7.41
N GLU A 240 28.00 26.50 6.94
CA GLU A 240 28.18 26.08 5.55
C GLU A 240 28.73 24.65 5.49
N ILE A 241 28.24 23.84 4.56
CA ILE A 241 28.86 22.56 4.18
C ILE A 241 29.49 22.72 2.80
N THR A 242 30.78 22.43 2.66
CA THR A 242 31.52 22.49 1.37
C THR A 242 31.82 21.08 0.83
N PHE A 243 31.64 20.89 -0.48
CA PHE A 243 31.85 19.63 -1.20
C PHE A 243 32.99 19.83 -2.20
N SER A 244 34.21 19.40 -1.85
CA SER A 244 35.41 19.69 -2.64
C SER A 244 35.44 19.01 -4.03
N THR A 245 34.70 17.91 -4.20
CA THR A 245 34.69 17.07 -5.41
C THR A 245 33.36 17.09 -6.18
N ALA A 246 32.38 17.88 -5.75
CA ALA A 246 31.08 18.03 -6.43
C ALA A 246 30.73 19.50 -6.67
N LEU A 247 30.26 19.84 -7.87
CA LEU A 247 30.02 21.22 -8.29
C LEU A 247 28.56 21.66 -8.10
N ASN A 248 27.64 20.91 -8.71
CA ASN A 248 26.22 21.23 -8.77
C ASN A 248 25.49 20.52 -7.63
N ILE A 249 25.46 21.16 -6.46
CA ILE A 249 24.69 20.67 -5.31
C ILE A 249 23.24 21.10 -5.51
N THR A 250 22.32 20.15 -5.67
CA THR A 250 20.96 20.43 -6.16
C THR A 250 19.95 20.57 -5.02
N SER A 251 19.90 19.60 -4.12
CA SER A 251 18.90 19.57 -3.06
C SER A 251 19.36 18.70 -1.89
N CYS A 252 18.66 18.81 -0.75
CA CYS A 252 19.00 18.09 0.46
C CYS A 252 17.78 17.75 1.31
N CYS A 253 17.88 16.69 2.12
CA CYS A 253 16.92 16.41 3.18
C CYS A 253 17.57 15.70 4.37
N PHE A 254 17.09 16.02 5.57
CA PHE A 254 17.43 15.24 6.76
C PHE A 254 16.76 13.86 6.75
N GLY A 255 17.40 12.91 7.42
CA GLY A 255 16.92 11.57 7.67
C GLY A 255 17.89 10.78 8.56
N GLY A 256 17.91 9.46 8.38
CA GLY A 256 18.56 8.54 9.31
C GLY A 256 17.70 8.28 10.57
N PRO A 257 18.16 7.41 11.49
CA PRO A 257 17.36 7.01 12.67
C PRO A 257 17.01 8.17 13.62
N ASP A 258 17.95 9.10 13.80
CA ASP A 258 17.84 10.25 14.72
C ASP A 258 17.45 11.57 14.03
N ASN A 259 17.23 11.53 12.71
CA ASN A 259 16.97 12.67 11.83
C ASN A 259 18.12 13.70 11.74
N ASP A 260 19.36 13.31 12.02
CA ASP A 260 20.59 14.13 12.01
C ASP A 260 21.57 13.80 10.87
N GLN A 261 21.18 12.94 9.91
CA GLN A 261 21.93 12.72 8.68
C GLN A 261 21.34 13.57 7.54
N LEU A 262 22.14 14.46 6.96
CA LEU A 262 21.73 15.26 5.80
C LEU A 262 22.11 14.52 4.52
N TYR A 263 21.12 13.95 3.84
CA TYR A 263 21.25 13.41 2.49
C TYR A 263 21.26 14.55 1.47
N VAL A 264 22.16 14.47 0.49
CA VAL A 264 22.40 15.54 -0.48
C VAL A 264 22.51 14.97 -1.89
N THR A 265 21.70 15.47 -2.81
CA THR A 265 21.76 15.14 -4.23
C THR A 265 22.66 16.13 -4.97
N THR A 266 23.26 15.65 -6.06
CA THR A 266 24.09 16.47 -6.95
C THR A 266 23.82 16.12 -8.41
N ALA A 267 24.14 17.03 -9.33
CA ALA A 267 24.01 16.85 -10.77
C ALA A 267 25.38 16.82 -11.47
N HIS A 268 25.47 16.15 -12.61
CA HIS A 268 26.66 16.14 -13.47
C HIS A 268 27.07 17.58 -13.88
N CYS A 269 28.37 17.86 -14.06
CA CYS A 269 28.85 19.20 -14.43
C CYS A 269 28.26 19.72 -15.75
N GLY A 270 27.93 18.81 -16.68
CA GLY A 270 27.28 19.12 -17.96
C GLY A 270 25.75 19.25 -17.93
N ALA A 271 25.11 19.09 -16.76
CA ALA A 271 23.66 19.15 -16.65
C ALA A 271 23.09 20.53 -17.03
N ASN A 272 21.88 20.55 -17.59
CA ASN A 272 21.18 21.77 -18.03
C ASN A 272 22.00 22.70 -18.95
N GLY A 273 22.95 22.14 -19.72
CA GLY A 273 23.83 22.92 -20.61
C GLY A 273 25.11 23.46 -19.94
N GLY A 274 25.45 22.96 -18.75
CA GLY A 274 26.71 23.25 -18.06
C GLY A 274 27.96 22.72 -18.77
N ASP A 275 29.13 23.07 -18.24
CA ASP A 275 30.42 22.64 -18.79
C ASP A 275 30.81 21.23 -18.29
N ALA A 276 30.56 20.23 -19.14
CA ALA A 276 30.91 18.84 -18.88
C ALA A 276 32.42 18.60 -18.68
N SER A 277 33.31 19.45 -19.19
CA SER A 277 34.76 19.27 -19.01
C SER A 277 35.18 19.38 -17.54
N ARG A 278 34.43 20.17 -16.74
CA ARG A 278 34.64 20.35 -15.30
C ARG A 278 34.37 19.08 -14.48
N GLN A 279 33.75 18.05 -15.04
CA GLN A 279 33.62 16.76 -14.35
C GLN A 279 34.98 16.16 -13.99
N THR A 280 36.04 16.48 -14.75
CA THR A 280 37.43 16.07 -14.40
C THR A 280 37.98 16.73 -13.13
N GLN A 281 37.43 17.88 -12.73
CA GLN A 281 37.79 18.63 -11.52
C GLN A 281 36.84 18.30 -10.35
N PHE A 282 35.58 18.01 -10.67
CA PHE A 282 34.52 17.69 -9.71
C PHE A 282 33.92 16.30 -10.04
N PRO A 283 34.70 15.22 -9.86
CA PRO A 283 34.35 13.88 -10.36
C PRO A 283 33.07 13.31 -9.74
N ASP A 284 32.75 13.70 -8.51
CA ASP A 284 31.62 13.16 -7.75
C ASP A 284 30.29 13.89 -8.02
N SER A 285 30.28 14.83 -8.98
CA SER A 285 29.08 15.57 -9.39
C SER A 285 28.11 14.63 -10.13
N GLY A 286 26.95 14.36 -9.54
CA GLY A 286 26.01 13.29 -9.96
C GLY A 286 25.91 12.13 -8.96
N HIS A 287 26.67 12.15 -7.86
CA HIS A 287 26.57 11.18 -6.76
C HIS A 287 25.78 11.73 -5.56
N VAL A 288 25.38 10.83 -4.65
CA VAL A 288 24.66 11.17 -3.42
C VAL A 288 25.64 11.21 -2.25
N PHE A 289 25.60 12.29 -1.48
CA PHE A 289 26.40 12.47 -0.27
C PHE A 289 25.52 12.33 0.97
N VAL A 290 26.15 11.92 2.08
CA VAL A 290 25.56 11.99 3.42
C VAL A 290 26.52 12.77 4.30
N VAL A 291 25.98 13.78 4.99
CA VAL A 291 26.72 14.60 5.95
C VAL A 291 26.17 14.30 7.34
N ASP A 292 27.04 13.77 8.20
CA ASP A 292 26.72 13.51 9.59
C ASP A 292 26.69 14.83 10.39
N LEU A 293 25.51 15.17 10.91
CA LEU A 293 25.28 16.34 11.77
C LEU A 293 24.92 15.94 13.21
N SER A 294 25.19 14.68 13.60
CA SER A 294 24.94 14.11 14.93
C SER A 294 25.41 15.05 16.05
N GLY A 295 24.50 15.36 16.97
CA GLY A 295 24.79 16.24 18.11
C GLY A 295 25.02 17.72 17.76
N LYS A 296 24.82 18.14 16.49
CA LYS A 296 24.86 19.54 16.06
C LYS A 296 23.50 20.05 15.58
N TYR A 297 22.84 19.32 14.68
CA TYR A 297 21.60 19.74 14.02
C TYR A 297 20.68 18.55 13.75
N ARG A 298 19.36 18.75 13.80
CA ARG A 298 18.34 17.73 13.47
C ARG A 298 17.31 18.28 12.50
N GLY A 299 16.78 17.43 11.64
CA GLY A 299 15.79 17.81 10.66
C GLY A 299 14.46 18.24 11.28
N GLY A 300 13.85 19.25 10.68
CA GLY A 300 12.48 19.64 10.96
C GLY A 300 11.50 18.59 10.46
N ARG A 301 10.23 18.74 10.84
CA ARG A 301 9.18 17.77 10.52
C ARG A 301 8.77 17.86 9.04
N LYS A 302 9.35 17.02 8.19
CA LYS A 302 8.86 16.81 6.80
C LYS A 302 7.47 16.19 6.83
N TYR A 303 6.53 16.72 6.03
CA TYR A 303 5.14 16.27 6.02
C TYR A 303 4.79 15.39 4.80
N GLU A 304 3.89 14.44 5.03
CA GLU A 304 3.40 13.51 4.01
C GLU A 304 2.22 14.09 3.22
N PHE A 305 2.12 13.75 1.93
CA PHE A 305 0.97 14.01 1.07
C PHE A 305 -0.32 13.34 1.57
N GLY A 306 -1.44 14.04 1.47
CA GLY A 306 -2.72 13.68 2.09
C GLY A 306 -3.55 12.62 1.35
N VAL A 307 -4.57 12.09 2.05
CA VAL A 307 -5.46 11.04 1.51
C VAL A 307 -6.49 11.63 0.54
N LEU A 308 -6.38 11.25 -0.73
CA LEU A 308 -7.24 11.70 -1.83
C LEU A 308 -8.73 11.39 -1.63
N ASN A 309 -9.53 12.43 -1.42
CA ASN A 309 -10.98 12.36 -1.35
C ASN A 309 -11.63 12.46 -2.74
N PHE A 310 -11.59 11.37 -3.52
CA PHE A 310 -12.23 11.25 -4.84
C PHE A 310 -13.77 11.40 -4.83
N ARG A 311 -14.29 12.61 -4.57
CA ARG A 311 -15.72 12.92 -4.45
C ARG A 311 -16.19 14.12 -5.29
N SER A 312 -15.26 14.84 -5.91
CA SER A 312 -15.46 16.09 -6.64
C SER A 312 -15.27 15.94 -8.16
N ALA A 313 -14.14 15.38 -8.60
CA ALA A 313 -13.62 15.40 -9.98
C ALA A 313 -14.36 14.50 -11.01
N HIS A 314 -15.69 14.53 -11.08
CA HIS A 314 -16.48 13.66 -11.97
C HIS A 314 -17.63 14.40 -12.71
N SER A 315 -17.46 15.70 -13.00
CA SER A 315 -18.49 16.50 -13.67
C SER A 315 -18.05 17.41 -14.82
N MET A 316 -16.78 17.42 -15.25
CA MET A 316 -16.33 18.28 -16.38
C MET A 316 -15.55 17.59 -17.51
N ALA A 317 -15.29 16.27 -17.45
CA ALA A 317 -14.43 15.55 -18.41
C ALA A 317 -15.19 14.71 -19.47
N HIS A 318 -16.41 15.10 -19.86
CA HIS A 318 -17.26 14.34 -20.82
C HIS A 318 -17.95 15.24 -21.86
N LEU A 319 -17.19 16.13 -22.49
CA LEU A 319 -17.59 16.91 -23.68
C LEU A 319 -16.42 17.10 -24.68
N ALA A 320 -15.72 16.01 -25.03
CA ALA A 320 -14.72 15.99 -26.10
C ALA A 320 -14.62 14.59 -26.74
N SER A 321 -14.22 14.56 -28.03
CA SER A 321 -13.72 13.42 -28.82
C SER A 321 -14.29 12.02 -28.54
N GLY A 322 -15.21 11.56 -29.41
CA GLY A 322 -15.50 10.15 -29.59
C GLY A 322 -14.57 9.49 -30.60
N GLY A 323 -14.13 8.27 -30.33
CA GLY A 323 -13.36 7.42 -31.25
C GLY A 323 -13.43 5.97 -30.80
N ALA A 324 -13.74 5.04 -31.70
CA ALA A 324 -13.96 3.64 -31.37
C ALA A 324 -13.00 2.74 -32.15
N THR A 325 -12.28 1.86 -31.44
CA THR A 325 -11.46 0.80 -32.02
C THR A 325 -11.83 -0.55 -31.41
N HIS A 326 -12.00 -1.56 -32.25
CA HIS A 326 -12.27 -2.92 -31.83
C HIS A 326 -10.96 -3.65 -31.46
N ILE A 327 -10.98 -4.42 -30.37
CA ILE A 327 -9.99 -5.47 -30.12
C ILE A 327 -10.77 -6.76 -29.84
N ASN A 328 -10.49 -7.81 -30.62
CA ASN A 328 -11.18 -9.10 -30.49
C ASN A 328 -10.71 -9.88 -29.25
N ARG A 329 -11.54 -10.76 -28.70
CA ARG A 329 -11.23 -11.59 -27.53
C ARG A 329 -11.86 -12.97 -27.62
N ASP A 330 -11.07 -13.92 -28.12
CA ASP A 330 -11.37 -15.35 -28.04
C ASP A 330 -10.37 -16.08 -27.13
N HIS A 331 -10.71 -17.32 -26.76
CA HIS A 331 -9.84 -18.30 -26.08
C HIS A 331 -9.28 -17.95 -24.67
N ILE A 332 -10.16 -17.84 -23.67
CA ILE A 332 -9.93 -18.57 -22.40
C ILE A 332 -11.22 -19.32 -22.00
N LYS A 333 -11.19 -20.65 -22.09
CA LYS A 333 -12.13 -21.54 -21.38
C LYS A 333 -11.39 -22.09 -20.17
N MET A 334 -11.95 -21.95 -18.97
CA MET A 334 -11.49 -22.67 -17.78
C MET A 334 -12.68 -23.39 -17.16
N VAL A 335 -12.63 -24.71 -17.13
CA VAL A 335 -13.69 -25.57 -16.60
C VAL A 335 -13.58 -25.64 -15.08
N CYS A 336 -14.71 -25.67 -14.38
CA CYS A 336 -14.76 -25.66 -12.92
C CYS A 336 -15.02 -27.07 -12.38
N LEU A 337 -14.03 -27.64 -11.67
CA LEU A 337 -14.22 -28.85 -10.84
C LEU A 337 -14.05 -28.48 -9.35
N SER A 338 -15.15 -28.08 -8.71
CA SER A 338 -15.17 -27.75 -7.28
C SER A 338 -16.12 -28.67 -6.52
N ARG A 339 -15.63 -29.85 -6.12
CA ARG A 339 -16.27 -30.77 -5.15
C ARG A 339 -15.28 -31.85 -4.72
N PHE A 340 -14.73 -31.76 -3.51
CA PHE A 340 -14.82 -32.80 -2.47
C PHE A 340 -14.16 -32.29 -1.17
N ILE A 341 -14.94 -32.32 -0.08
CA ILE A 341 -14.63 -32.31 1.38
C ILE A 341 -13.44 -31.45 1.90
N GLY A 342 -13.73 -30.65 2.93
CA GLY A 342 -12.79 -29.64 3.45
C GLY A 342 -11.74 -30.13 4.45
N PHE A 343 -10.63 -29.39 4.47
CA PHE A 343 -9.54 -29.44 5.45
C PHE A 343 -9.52 -28.14 6.27
N GLN A 344 -9.00 -28.15 7.50
CA GLN A 344 -9.03 -26.96 8.40
C GLN A 344 -7.67 -26.31 8.70
N HIS A 345 -6.56 -27.04 8.59
CA HIS A 345 -5.21 -26.50 8.83
C HIS A 345 -4.21 -27.08 7.84
N VAL A 346 -3.19 -26.29 7.52
CA VAL A 346 -1.99 -26.68 6.76
C VAL A 346 -0.81 -26.22 7.60
N ILE A 347 0.20 -27.08 7.75
CA ILE A 347 1.47 -26.77 8.41
C ILE A 347 2.54 -26.93 7.33
N VAL A 348 3.37 -25.90 7.15
CA VAL A 348 4.54 -25.94 6.28
C VAL A 348 5.76 -25.86 7.18
N ILE A 349 6.65 -26.85 7.09
CA ILE A 349 7.93 -26.87 7.80
C ILE A 349 9.01 -26.58 6.77
N TYR A 350 9.88 -25.60 7.06
CA TYR A 350 11.05 -25.29 6.25
C TYR A 350 12.29 -25.87 6.93
N THR A 351 13.12 -26.60 6.17
CA THR A 351 14.44 -27.07 6.60
C THR A 351 15.49 -26.50 5.65
N PRO A 352 16.39 -25.62 6.10
CA PRO A 352 17.44 -25.06 5.25
C PRO A 352 18.61 -26.03 5.11
N ASN A 353 19.18 -26.06 3.91
CA ASN A 353 20.52 -26.50 3.50
C ASN A 353 20.59 -26.29 1.98
N SER A 354 21.72 -26.11 1.32
CA SER A 354 23.08 -25.64 1.67
C SER A 354 23.79 -25.54 0.30
N MET A 355 24.71 -24.60 0.09
CA MET A 355 25.33 -24.42 -1.24
C MET A 355 26.10 -25.69 -1.67
N ASP A 356 25.76 -26.21 -2.85
CA ASP A 356 26.71 -26.49 -3.94
C ASP A 356 25.97 -26.83 -5.25
N ASP A 357 26.72 -26.93 -6.36
CA ASP A 357 26.21 -26.76 -7.72
C ASP A 357 25.49 -27.96 -8.39
N ASP A 358 24.73 -27.60 -9.43
CA ASP A 358 24.20 -28.40 -10.55
C ASP A 358 23.17 -29.55 -10.28
N LYS A 359 22.00 -29.43 -10.93
CA LYS A 359 20.96 -30.47 -11.16
C LYS A 359 20.48 -31.31 -9.96
N ASN A 360 19.82 -30.69 -9.00
CA ASN A 360 19.02 -31.41 -7.99
C ASN A 360 17.51 -31.18 -8.12
N ILE A 361 16.72 -32.27 -8.12
CA ILE A 361 15.26 -32.24 -8.10
C ILE A 361 14.78 -31.93 -6.67
N THR A 362 14.01 -30.87 -6.48
CA THR A 362 13.55 -30.45 -5.16
C THR A 362 12.29 -31.22 -4.73
N PHE A 363 12.45 -32.22 -3.85
CA PHE A 363 11.32 -32.96 -3.29
C PHE A 363 10.70 -32.22 -2.10
N GLN A 364 9.44 -31.80 -2.21
CA GLN A 364 8.65 -31.28 -1.08
C GLN A 364 7.71 -32.36 -0.55
N ILE A 365 7.94 -32.81 0.69
CA ILE A 365 7.06 -33.74 1.40
C ILE A 365 6.07 -32.92 2.25
N VAL A 366 4.79 -32.96 1.90
CA VAL A 366 3.72 -32.25 2.63
C VAL A 366 2.90 -33.26 3.42
N TYR A 367 3.07 -33.26 4.75
CA TYR A 367 2.31 -34.13 5.64
C TYR A 367 0.92 -33.55 5.95
N PHE A 368 -0.12 -34.36 5.72
CA PHE A 368 -1.48 -34.06 6.13
C PHE A 368 -1.90 -34.99 7.28
N SER A 369 -2.23 -34.42 8.44
CA SER A 369 -2.79 -35.18 9.56
C SER A 369 -4.31 -35.15 9.53
N VAL A 370 -4.95 -36.33 9.51
CA VAL A 370 -6.41 -36.46 9.55
C VAL A 370 -6.80 -37.37 10.71
N ARG A 371 -7.34 -36.76 11.78
CA ARG A 371 -7.97 -37.44 12.92
C ARG A 371 -7.18 -38.64 13.49
N GLY A 372 -5.86 -38.50 13.67
CA GLY A 372 -5.03 -39.52 14.31
C GLY A 372 -4.43 -40.57 13.38
N ARG A 373 -4.49 -40.37 12.05
CA ARG A 373 -3.58 -41.04 11.11
C ARG A 373 -2.88 -40.00 10.22
N CYS A 374 -1.65 -40.32 9.84
CA CYS A 374 -0.84 -39.57 8.89
C CYS A 374 -0.48 -40.53 7.75
N GLU A 375 -0.84 -40.18 6.52
CA GLU A 375 -0.40 -40.88 5.31
C GLU A 375 0.45 -39.89 4.49
N PRO A 376 1.62 -40.30 3.98
CA PRO A 376 2.45 -39.44 3.14
C PRO A 376 1.88 -39.36 1.72
N ILE A 377 1.89 -38.15 1.14
CA ILE A 377 1.67 -37.94 -0.29
C ILE A 377 2.90 -37.22 -0.84
N LEU A 378 3.65 -37.90 -1.70
CA LEU A 378 4.79 -37.31 -2.40
C LEU A 378 4.27 -36.50 -3.60
N LEU A 379 4.51 -35.19 -3.60
CA LEU A 379 4.22 -34.31 -4.74
C LEU A 379 5.53 -33.95 -5.44
N MET A 380 5.74 -34.54 -6.61
CA MET A 380 6.91 -34.30 -7.43
C MET A 380 6.65 -33.12 -8.38
N LEU A 381 7.37 -32.02 -8.18
CA LEU A 381 7.44 -30.91 -9.13
C LEU A 381 8.70 -31.08 -9.98
N VAL A 382 8.54 -31.07 -11.30
CA VAL A 382 9.63 -31.10 -12.28
C VAL A 382 9.47 -29.89 -13.19
N ASP A 383 10.53 -29.09 -13.32
CA ASP A 383 10.48 -27.81 -14.03
C ASP A 383 11.02 -27.95 -15.47
N ALA A 384 10.11 -27.97 -16.44
CA ALA A 384 10.37 -27.80 -17.86
C ALA A 384 9.07 -27.48 -18.61
N GLY A 385 9.09 -26.49 -19.51
CA GLY A 385 7.89 -26.06 -20.24
C GLY A 385 7.64 -26.81 -21.55
N ILE A 386 6.49 -27.48 -21.67
CA ILE A 386 5.71 -27.75 -22.91
C ILE A 386 4.30 -28.27 -22.48
N PRO A 387 3.19 -27.90 -23.16
CA PRO A 387 1.85 -28.11 -22.59
C PRO A 387 1.09 -29.35 -23.13
N TYR A 388 0.80 -30.34 -22.28
CA TYR A 388 -0.15 -31.43 -22.57
C TYR A 388 -1.00 -31.85 -21.36
N GLU A 389 -1.97 -32.75 -21.60
CA GLU A 389 -3.14 -33.00 -20.74
C GLU A 389 -2.86 -33.85 -19.49
N LEU A 390 -3.70 -33.69 -18.47
CA LEU A 390 -3.55 -34.31 -17.15
C LEU A 390 -4.54 -35.48 -16.99
N THR A 391 -4.09 -36.69 -17.34
CA THR A 391 -4.86 -37.94 -17.16
C THR A 391 -4.82 -38.43 -15.71
N THR A 392 -5.99 -38.66 -15.12
CA THR A 392 -6.11 -39.24 -13.78
C THR A 392 -6.18 -40.76 -13.85
N LEU A 393 -5.08 -41.44 -13.51
CA LEU A 393 -5.06 -42.88 -13.23
C LEU A 393 -5.92 -43.23 -12.01
N LYS A 394 -6.38 -44.48 -11.92
CA LYS A 394 -7.25 -44.96 -10.83
C LYS A 394 -6.48 -45.81 -9.82
N ARG A 395 -7.07 -45.99 -8.63
CA ARG A 395 -6.46 -46.66 -7.47
C ARG A 395 -6.18 -48.16 -7.66
N GLU A 396 -6.61 -48.74 -8.78
CA GLU A 396 -6.47 -50.16 -9.09
C GLU A 396 -5.14 -50.49 -9.80
N GLU A 397 -4.52 -49.51 -10.46
CA GLU A 397 -3.26 -49.65 -11.23
C GLU A 397 -2.01 -49.67 -10.34
N TRP A 398 -2.15 -49.38 -9.04
CA TRP A 398 -1.03 -49.30 -8.07
C TRP A 398 -0.50 -50.67 -7.58
N LYS A 399 -0.99 -51.80 -8.11
CA LYS A 399 -0.63 -53.14 -7.63
C LYS A 399 0.59 -53.78 -8.29
N GLU A 400 1.15 -53.20 -9.35
CA GLU A 400 2.32 -53.76 -10.05
C GLU A 400 3.66 -53.08 -9.67
N LEU A 401 3.65 -52.08 -8.77
CA LEU A 401 4.85 -51.35 -8.34
C LEU A 401 5.14 -51.52 -6.84
N GLY A 402 5.84 -52.61 -6.51
CA GLY A 402 6.91 -52.62 -5.50
C GLY A 402 6.57 -52.30 -4.04
N GLN A 403 6.09 -53.32 -3.32
CA GLN A 403 6.42 -53.64 -1.91
C GLN A 403 6.84 -52.49 -0.95
N PHE A 404 5.98 -52.22 0.04
CA PHE A 404 6.40 -52.04 1.43
C PHE A 404 5.46 -52.88 2.32
N GLU A 405 6.00 -53.54 3.34
CA GLU A 405 5.26 -54.53 4.14
C GLU A 405 4.46 -53.88 5.29
N ASP A 406 3.22 -54.32 5.49
CA ASP A 406 2.31 -53.85 6.55
C ASP A 406 2.19 -54.91 7.65
N HIS A 407 2.56 -54.54 8.88
CA HIS A 407 2.61 -55.43 10.05
C HIS A 407 1.53 -55.09 11.09
N GLY A 408 0.37 -55.77 11.03
CA GLY A 408 -0.32 -56.16 12.27
C GLY A 408 -1.84 -55.99 12.40
N ARG A 409 -2.59 -56.98 11.89
CA ARG A 409 -3.81 -57.58 12.50
C ARG A 409 -5.01 -56.68 12.93
N LEU A 410 -6.08 -56.70 12.12
CA LEU A 410 -7.34 -57.48 12.31
C LEU A 410 -7.86 -57.80 13.74
N PRO A 411 -9.19 -58.08 13.96
CA PRO A 411 -10.35 -58.14 13.04
C PRO A 411 -11.67 -57.48 13.57
N TYR A 412 -12.82 -57.89 13.00
CA TYR A 412 -14.26 -57.66 13.32
C TYR A 412 -14.97 -56.43 12.70
N SER A 413 -16.19 -56.54 12.13
CA SER A 413 -16.89 -57.72 11.56
C SER A 413 -18.14 -57.32 10.75
N GLY A 414 -18.33 -57.92 9.56
CA GLY A 414 -19.63 -58.29 8.96
C GLY A 414 -20.65 -57.20 8.54
N LEU A 415 -20.91 -57.10 7.24
CA LEU A 415 -22.20 -57.56 6.66
C LEU A 415 -22.08 -57.82 5.13
N GLN A 416 -23.16 -58.28 4.48
CA GLN A 416 -23.12 -59.00 3.20
C GLN A 416 -23.65 -58.21 1.96
N VAL A 417 -22.95 -58.41 0.84
CA VAL A 417 -23.35 -58.66 -0.58
C VAL A 417 -24.85 -58.92 -0.94
N PRO A 418 -25.28 -58.92 -2.25
CA PRO A 418 -24.67 -58.42 -3.53
C PRO A 418 -25.68 -57.81 -4.57
N ASN A 419 -25.25 -57.71 -5.84
CA ASN A 419 -26.01 -57.64 -7.13
C ASN A 419 -26.69 -56.30 -7.54
N GLY A 420 -26.79 -55.94 -8.84
CA GLY A 420 -26.20 -56.55 -10.07
C GLY A 420 -26.78 -55.96 -11.38
N GLU A 421 -26.13 -56.22 -12.53
CA GLU A 421 -26.69 -56.22 -13.93
C GLU A 421 -27.23 -54.89 -14.56
N GLN A 422 -27.23 -54.64 -15.89
CA GLN A 422 -26.43 -55.11 -17.06
C GLN A 422 -26.64 -54.17 -18.30
N MET A 423 -26.13 -54.56 -19.49
CA MET A 423 -26.30 -53.96 -20.86
C MET A 423 -25.54 -52.65 -21.18
N ALA A 424 -24.75 -52.48 -22.27
CA ALA A 424 -24.80 -52.84 -23.72
C ALA A 424 -25.36 -51.67 -24.60
N CYS A 425 -24.87 -51.36 -25.82
CA CYS A 425 -23.99 -52.09 -26.76
C CYS A 425 -23.06 -51.16 -27.59
N ALA A 426 -22.22 -51.81 -28.43
CA ALA A 426 -21.30 -51.34 -29.48
C ALA A 426 -21.91 -50.40 -30.56
N PHE A 427 -21.16 -49.68 -31.42
CA PHE A 427 -20.27 -50.11 -32.56
C PHE A 427 -19.62 -48.84 -33.22
N GLU A 428 -18.56 -48.78 -34.07
CA GLU A 428 -17.46 -49.67 -34.53
C GLU A 428 -16.34 -48.81 -35.22
N SER A 429 -15.49 -49.36 -36.11
CA SER A 429 -14.30 -48.75 -36.81
C SER A 429 -13.98 -49.56 -38.12
N PRO A 430 -12.83 -49.49 -38.84
CA PRO A 430 -11.63 -48.62 -38.79
C PRO A 430 -11.02 -48.15 -40.17
N ASP A 431 -9.90 -47.40 -40.11
CA ASP A 431 -8.68 -47.43 -40.97
C ASP A 431 -8.59 -46.96 -42.47
N PRO A 432 -7.37 -46.65 -43.00
CA PRO A 432 -7.12 -45.74 -44.16
C PRO A 432 -6.42 -46.38 -45.40
N PRO A 433 -6.04 -45.62 -46.48
CA PRO A 433 -4.66 -45.07 -46.61
C PRO A 433 -4.49 -43.77 -47.49
N ARG A 434 -3.25 -43.50 -47.99
CA ARG A 434 -2.68 -42.29 -48.67
C ARG A 434 -2.87 -42.32 -50.24
N PRO A 435 -2.22 -41.52 -51.17
CA PRO A 435 -1.11 -40.52 -51.07
C PRO A 435 -1.05 -39.29 -52.07
N HIS A 436 0.05 -38.49 -51.97
CA HIS A 436 0.95 -37.95 -53.05
C HIS A 436 1.00 -36.46 -53.53
N ARG A 437 2.25 -35.91 -53.49
CA ARG A 437 2.93 -34.88 -54.35
C ARG A 437 2.39 -33.42 -54.30
N SER A 438 3.15 -32.33 -54.52
CA SER A 438 4.52 -32.02 -55.05
C SER A 438 4.99 -30.63 -54.51
N ALA A 439 6.20 -30.04 -54.66
CA ALA A 439 7.54 -30.37 -55.20
C ALA A 439 8.63 -29.38 -54.63
N LEU A 440 9.70 -29.07 -55.39
CA LEU A 440 10.85 -28.14 -55.16
C LEU A 440 11.27 -27.51 -56.53
N PRO A 441 12.13 -26.46 -56.70
CA PRO A 441 13.52 -26.28 -56.18
C PRO A 441 13.98 -24.79 -55.96
N SER A 442 15.28 -24.39 -55.91
CA SER A 442 16.43 -24.76 -55.03
C SER A 442 17.61 -23.75 -55.24
N ARG A 443 18.57 -23.66 -54.29
CA ARG A 443 20.05 -23.57 -54.50
C ARG A 443 20.89 -23.29 -53.21
N GLN A 444 21.93 -24.11 -53.00
CA GLN A 444 23.35 -23.84 -52.57
C GLN A 444 23.66 -22.66 -51.59
N GLY A 445 24.60 -22.70 -50.62
CA GLY A 445 25.70 -23.61 -50.18
C GLY A 445 26.73 -22.74 -49.40
N THR A 446 27.62 -23.15 -48.47
CA THR A 446 28.37 -24.40 -48.17
C THR A 446 28.77 -24.52 -46.66
N TYR A 447 29.58 -25.53 -46.28
CA TYR A 447 30.01 -25.93 -44.91
C TYR A 447 31.50 -25.54 -44.58
N PRO A 448 32.23 -26.11 -43.57
CA PRO A 448 32.15 -25.88 -42.10
C PRO A 448 33.54 -25.69 -41.40
N GLY A 449 33.59 -25.65 -40.06
CA GLY A 449 34.83 -25.99 -39.31
C GLY A 449 34.84 -25.71 -37.80
N LYS A 450 35.17 -26.74 -36.98
CA LYS A 450 35.65 -26.65 -35.58
C LYS A 450 37.03 -27.33 -35.49
N PRO A 451 37.81 -27.04 -34.44
CA PRO A 451 38.44 -28.13 -33.68
C PRO A 451 38.25 -27.99 -32.16
N GLU A 452 38.71 -29.01 -31.41
CA GLU A 452 38.52 -29.23 -29.96
C GLU A 452 39.84 -29.06 -29.17
N LYS A 453 39.82 -29.49 -27.88
CA LYS A 453 40.91 -29.77 -26.89
C LYS A 453 41.03 -28.74 -25.76
N THR A 454 41.40 -29.07 -24.50
CA THR A 454 41.59 -30.36 -23.77
C THR A 454 41.58 -30.10 -22.25
N CYS A 455 41.30 -31.12 -21.42
CA CYS A 455 41.39 -31.03 -19.96
C CYS A 455 42.85 -31.04 -19.41
N ARG A 456 43.05 -30.44 -18.23
CA ARG A 456 44.15 -30.71 -17.26
C ARG A 456 43.64 -30.47 -15.84
N ALA A 457 44.33 -31.04 -14.84
CA ALA A 457 44.06 -30.93 -13.40
C ALA A 457 45.37 -31.19 -12.60
N VAL A 458 45.30 -31.20 -11.25
CA VAL A 458 46.34 -31.67 -10.30
C VAL A 458 47.49 -30.63 -10.09
N GLU A 459 48.00 -30.27 -8.89
CA GLU A 459 47.91 -30.83 -7.50
C GLU A 459 48.19 -29.80 -6.35
N SER A 460 48.19 -30.31 -5.09
CA SER A 460 48.79 -29.80 -3.83
C SER A 460 47.99 -28.77 -2.99
N GLY A 461 47.97 -28.85 -1.63
CA GLY A 461 48.61 -29.81 -0.70
C GLY A 461 48.02 -29.80 0.73
N ASN A 462 48.46 -30.72 1.60
CA ASN A 462 47.85 -31.03 2.93
C ASN A 462 48.67 -30.57 4.16
N SER A 463 47.97 -30.23 5.26
CA SER A 463 48.37 -30.40 6.68
C SER A 463 47.24 -29.92 7.63
N GLU A 464 47.04 -30.39 8.88
CA GLU A 464 47.46 -31.62 9.58
C GLU A 464 46.51 -31.92 10.78
N ILE A 465 46.29 -33.21 11.07
CA ILE A 465 46.12 -33.89 12.38
C ILE A 465 45.20 -33.26 13.48
N ALA A 466 44.14 -33.99 13.88
CA ALA A 466 43.92 -34.48 15.26
C ALA A 466 42.70 -35.44 15.37
N GLU A 467 42.90 -36.63 15.94
CA GLU A 467 41.81 -37.55 16.33
C GLU A 467 41.49 -37.44 17.84
N ALA A 468 40.21 -37.60 18.21
CA ALA A 468 39.80 -37.80 19.61
C ALA A 468 38.48 -38.59 19.68
N THR A 469 38.56 -39.91 19.76
CA THR A 469 37.39 -40.81 19.78
C THR A 469 36.94 -41.11 21.20
N MET A 470 35.71 -40.72 21.57
CA MET A 470 35.03 -41.31 22.74
C MET A 470 33.51 -41.43 22.52
N GLN A 471 32.97 -42.61 22.81
CA GLN A 471 31.54 -42.92 22.71
C GLN A 471 30.79 -42.46 23.96
N LEU A 472 29.57 -41.95 23.82
CA LEU A 472 28.60 -41.89 24.92
C LEU A 472 27.15 -42.04 24.43
N GLU A 473 26.52 -43.13 24.88
CA GLU A 473 25.10 -43.50 24.88
C GLU A 473 24.07 -42.65 24.10
N THR A 474 23.63 -43.15 22.94
CA THR A 474 22.32 -42.80 22.36
C THR A 474 21.17 -43.42 23.16
N ARG A 475 20.78 -42.78 24.26
CA ARG A 475 19.54 -43.13 24.98
C ARG A 475 18.32 -42.72 24.15
N PHE A 476 17.68 -43.70 23.51
CA PHE A 476 16.36 -43.54 22.90
C PHE A 476 15.33 -43.17 23.97
N VAL A 477 14.94 -41.89 24.02
CA VAL A 477 13.72 -41.48 24.72
C VAL A 477 12.52 -41.92 23.89
N ASN A 478 11.69 -42.80 24.46
CA ASN A 478 10.56 -43.39 23.77
C ASN A 478 9.44 -42.35 23.58
N TRP A 479 9.27 -41.86 22.35
CA TRP A 479 8.29 -40.83 21.99
C TRP A 479 6.81 -41.23 22.19
N GLY A 480 6.52 -42.50 22.54
CA GLY A 480 5.17 -42.95 22.88
C GLY A 480 4.57 -42.31 24.14
N GLU A 481 5.36 -42.09 25.19
CA GLU A 481 4.80 -41.69 26.52
C GLU A 481 4.45 -40.20 26.64
N ILE A 482 4.93 -39.35 25.74
CA ILE A 482 4.65 -37.90 25.78
C ILE A 482 3.25 -37.58 25.24
N VAL A 483 2.72 -38.40 24.32
CA VAL A 483 1.47 -38.09 23.59
C VAL A 483 0.23 -38.22 24.49
N ASP A 484 0.19 -39.20 25.41
CA ASP A 484 -0.96 -39.43 26.30
C ASP A 484 -1.03 -38.48 27.52
N ARG A 485 -0.04 -37.60 27.71
CA ARG A 485 -0.03 -36.59 28.80
C ARG A 485 -0.44 -35.17 28.39
N VAL A 486 -0.85 -34.94 27.13
CA VAL A 486 -1.34 -33.62 26.67
C VAL A 486 -2.86 -33.61 26.47
N ARG A 487 -3.58 -34.01 27.53
CA ARG A 487 -4.97 -33.59 27.78
C ARG A 487 -4.99 -32.79 29.08
N SER A 488 -5.76 -31.70 29.09
CA SER A 488 -5.82 -30.65 30.12
C SER A 488 -4.63 -29.67 30.11
N ASP A 489 -4.97 -28.39 29.97
CA ASP A 489 -4.35 -27.21 30.58
C ASP A 489 -2.82 -27.09 30.64
N CYS A 490 -2.24 -26.46 29.61
CA CYS A 490 -0.98 -25.72 29.71
C CYS A 490 -1.14 -24.30 29.14
N VAL A 491 -0.95 -23.28 29.99
CA VAL A 491 -0.83 -21.88 29.57
C VAL A 491 0.62 -21.62 29.20
N LEU A 492 0.91 -21.23 27.95
CA LEU A 492 2.26 -20.83 27.58
C LEU A 492 2.55 -19.41 28.11
N ILE A 493 3.17 -19.36 29.30
CA ILE A 493 3.80 -18.15 29.83
C ILE A 493 5.13 -17.98 29.08
N ILE A 494 5.29 -16.85 28.41
CA ILE A 494 6.61 -16.34 27.98
C ILE A 494 6.94 -15.21 28.96
N VAL A 495 8.10 -15.31 29.63
CA VAL A 495 8.57 -14.32 30.60
C VAL A 495 9.50 -13.33 29.90
N ASP A 496 9.35 -12.05 30.20
CA ASP A 496 10.17 -10.98 29.63
C ASP A 496 11.65 -11.09 30.06
N LEU A 497 12.57 -11.00 29.10
CA LEU A 497 14.00 -10.78 29.31
C LEU A 497 14.58 -9.82 28.27
N LEU A 498 14.06 -8.60 28.23
CA LEU A 498 14.72 -7.43 27.63
C LEU A 498 14.63 -6.22 28.59
N PRO A 499 15.63 -5.31 28.62
CA PRO A 499 15.66 -4.22 29.60
C PRO A 499 14.51 -3.22 29.42
N SER A 500 13.92 -2.80 30.54
CA SER A 500 12.71 -1.95 30.58
C SER A 500 13.01 -0.45 30.53
N SER A 501 13.40 0.05 29.36
CA SER A 501 13.32 1.47 29.00
C SER A 501 12.78 1.65 27.58
N PHE A 502 12.00 2.73 27.37
CA PHE A 502 11.26 3.02 26.12
C PHE A 502 10.24 1.97 25.66
N CYS A 503 9.07 1.95 26.32
CA CYS A 503 7.83 1.46 25.71
C CYS A 503 6.67 2.43 25.99
N THR A 504 6.27 3.21 24.98
CA THR A 504 5.12 4.12 25.04
C THR A 504 4.09 3.79 23.96
N ASP A 505 3.15 2.94 24.35
CA ASP A 505 1.74 2.93 23.90
C ASP A 505 1.42 2.70 22.41
N PHE A 506 2.18 1.85 21.71
CA PHE A 506 1.77 1.33 20.40
C PHE A 506 0.70 0.22 20.52
N LYS A 507 -0.56 0.62 20.68
CA LYS A 507 -1.71 -0.31 20.82
C LYS A 507 -1.98 -1.11 19.53
N MET A 508 -1.38 -2.29 19.42
CA MET A 508 -1.77 -3.29 18.41
C MET A 508 -3.27 -3.62 18.49
N ALA A 509 -3.97 -3.53 17.36
CA ALA A 509 -5.40 -3.81 17.30
C ALA A 509 -5.67 -5.32 17.40
N SER A 510 -6.04 -5.81 18.58
CA SER A 510 -6.31 -7.23 18.83
C SER A 510 -7.45 -7.76 17.95
N PHE A 511 -7.13 -8.66 17.01
CA PHE A 511 -8.11 -9.26 16.10
C PHE A 511 -9.07 -10.18 16.85
N SER A 512 -10.34 -9.77 16.99
CA SER A 512 -11.31 -10.54 17.75
C SER A 512 -11.97 -11.63 16.90
N SER A 513 -11.89 -12.87 17.37
CA SER A 513 -12.65 -14.01 16.83
C SER A 513 -14.17 -13.81 16.93
N THR A 514 -14.62 -12.91 17.80
CA THR A 514 -16.03 -12.58 18.05
C THR A 514 -16.60 -11.63 16.98
N PRO A 515 -17.87 -11.80 16.57
CA PRO A 515 -18.48 -10.94 15.56
C PRO A 515 -18.93 -9.60 16.13
N ILE A 516 -18.37 -8.49 15.63
CA ILE A 516 -18.78 -7.13 15.99
C ILE A 516 -20.17 -6.87 15.37
N VAL A 517 -21.13 -6.51 16.21
CA VAL A 517 -22.51 -6.17 15.79
C VAL A 517 -22.64 -4.64 15.70
N ILE A 518 -23.05 -4.10 14.55
CA ILE A 518 -23.19 -2.66 14.28
C ILE A 518 -24.67 -2.33 14.07
N ASP A 519 -25.20 -1.30 14.75
CA ASP A 519 -26.54 -0.76 14.47
C ASP A 519 -26.48 0.21 13.28
N GLY A 520 -27.15 -0.11 12.18
CA GLY A 520 -27.17 0.72 10.96
C GLY A 520 -27.83 2.09 11.14
N LYS A 521 -28.65 2.30 12.18
CA LYS A 521 -29.40 3.54 12.38
C LYS A 521 -28.50 4.77 12.35
N GLY A 522 -28.86 5.75 11.53
CA GLY A 522 -28.19 7.04 11.53
C GLY A 522 -26.88 7.08 10.75
N HIS A 523 -26.31 5.96 10.31
CA HIS A 523 -25.06 5.94 9.55
C HIS A 523 -25.25 6.36 8.09
N LEU A 524 -24.21 6.88 7.45
CA LEU A 524 -24.17 7.20 6.03
C LEU A 524 -23.65 6.00 5.23
N LEU A 525 -24.49 5.45 4.34
CA LEU A 525 -24.28 4.18 3.64
C LEU A 525 -22.86 4.00 3.07
N GLY A 526 -22.36 5.00 2.33
CA GLY A 526 -21.03 4.92 1.71
C GLY A 526 -19.85 5.03 2.67
N ARG A 527 -19.99 5.77 3.79
CA ARG A 527 -18.96 5.83 4.84
C ARG A 527 -18.93 4.52 5.64
N LEU A 528 -20.10 4.00 6.00
CA LEU A 528 -20.23 2.73 6.72
C LEU A 528 -19.70 1.55 5.89
N ALA A 529 -20.05 1.50 4.59
CA ALA A 529 -19.57 0.45 3.69
C ALA A 529 -18.04 0.41 3.60
N SER A 530 -17.37 1.56 3.46
CA SER A 530 -15.91 1.65 3.34
C SER A 530 -15.19 1.10 4.57
N ILE A 531 -15.61 1.50 5.77
CA ILE A 531 -15.01 1.04 7.04
C ILE A 531 -15.23 -0.47 7.21
N ILE A 532 -16.43 -0.97 6.91
CA ILE A 532 -16.71 -2.41 6.95
C ILE A 532 -15.84 -3.17 5.95
N SER A 533 -15.69 -2.70 4.71
CA SER A 533 -14.88 -3.35 3.69
C SER A 533 -13.41 -3.53 4.10
N LYS A 534 -12.78 -2.52 4.71
CA LYS A 534 -11.41 -2.63 5.25
C LYS A 534 -11.37 -3.68 6.37
N GLN A 535 -12.29 -3.61 7.33
CA GLN A 535 -12.32 -4.51 8.49
C GLN A 535 -12.52 -5.98 8.11
N ILE A 536 -13.42 -6.31 7.18
CA ILE A 536 -13.63 -7.70 6.72
C ILE A 536 -12.46 -8.23 5.88
N LEU A 537 -11.75 -7.36 5.16
CA LEU A 537 -10.49 -7.69 4.47
C LEU A 537 -9.33 -7.93 5.45
N SER A 538 -9.32 -7.23 6.59
CA SER A 538 -8.44 -7.46 7.74
C SER A 538 -8.87 -8.64 8.63
N GLY A 539 -9.87 -9.43 8.24
CA GLY A 539 -10.26 -10.67 8.93
C GLY A 539 -11.37 -10.53 9.98
N GLN A 540 -11.77 -9.32 10.36
CA GLN A 540 -12.78 -9.10 11.39
C GLN A 540 -14.16 -9.58 10.92
N LYS A 541 -14.84 -10.38 11.76
CA LYS A 541 -16.24 -10.78 11.53
C LYS A 541 -17.17 -9.63 11.90
N ILE A 542 -18.07 -9.25 10.98
CA ILE A 542 -18.98 -8.10 11.14
C ILE A 542 -20.42 -8.50 10.85
N VAL A 543 -21.33 -8.02 11.69
CA VAL A 543 -22.78 -8.11 11.50
C VAL A 543 -23.40 -6.73 11.56
N VAL A 544 -24.06 -6.28 10.49
CA VAL A 544 -24.89 -5.06 10.52
C VAL A 544 -26.34 -5.45 10.70
N VAL A 545 -26.99 -4.83 11.66
CA VAL A 545 -28.43 -4.93 11.90
C VAL A 545 -29.10 -3.58 11.64
N ARG A 546 -30.41 -3.56 11.40
CA ARG A 546 -31.18 -2.35 11.07
C ARG A 546 -30.69 -1.62 9.82
N CYS A 547 -30.41 -2.39 8.77
CA CYS A 547 -29.95 -1.87 7.47
C CYS A 547 -30.94 -0.87 6.83
N GLU A 548 -32.22 -0.92 7.18
CA GLU A 548 -33.27 0.00 6.73
C GLU A 548 -33.09 1.43 7.29
N GLU A 549 -32.55 1.58 8.50
CA GLU A 549 -32.38 2.86 9.21
C GLU A 549 -31.07 3.60 8.84
N ILE A 550 -30.31 3.06 7.88
CA ILE A 550 -29.16 3.70 7.24
C ILE A 550 -29.64 4.91 6.42
N ASN A 551 -28.80 5.93 6.30
CA ASN A 551 -29.06 7.14 5.52
C ASN A 551 -28.17 7.26 4.28
N ILE A 552 -28.66 7.97 3.27
CA ILE A 552 -27.92 8.44 2.10
C ILE A 552 -28.05 9.96 2.05
N SER A 553 -26.96 10.68 1.75
CA SER A 553 -26.96 12.13 1.61
C SER A 553 -27.67 12.58 0.32
N GLY A 554 -28.22 13.80 0.32
CA GLY A 554 -29.06 14.33 -0.75
C GLY A 554 -30.54 14.02 -0.55
N SER A 555 -31.41 14.72 -1.28
CA SER A 555 -32.86 14.57 -1.14
C SER A 555 -33.33 13.17 -1.53
N PHE A 556 -34.47 12.76 -0.97
CA PHE A 556 -35.15 11.52 -1.33
C PHE A 556 -35.36 11.39 -2.85
N PHE A 557 -35.86 12.44 -3.51
CA PHE A 557 -36.08 12.46 -4.96
C PHE A 557 -34.79 12.23 -5.75
N ARG A 558 -33.68 12.91 -5.40
CA ARG A 558 -32.37 12.71 -6.05
C ARG A 558 -31.90 11.26 -5.93
N ASN A 559 -32.08 10.63 -4.77
CA ASN A 559 -31.67 9.24 -4.56
C ASN A 559 -32.63 8.23 -5.18
N LYS A 560 -33.94 8.53 -5.27
CA LYS A 560 -34.91 7.75 -6.05
C LYS A 560 -34.55 7.78 -7.54
N LEU A 561 -34.31 8.96 -8.13
CA LEU A 561 -33.90 9.11 -9.53
C LEU A 561 -32.60 8.34 -9.84
N ARG A 562 -31.56 8.46 -9.00
CA ARG A 562 -30.34 7.65 -9.14
C ARG A 562 -30.59 6.15 -9.07
N TYR A 563 -31.62 5.71 -8.33
CA TYR A 563 -32.01 4.30 -8.27
C TYR A 563 -32.77 3.87 -9.54
N HIS A 564 -33.69 4.66 -10.07
CA HIS A 564 -34.33 4.38 -11.37
C HIS A 564 -33.31 4.29 -12.50
N ASN A 565 -32.32 5.19 -12.54
CA ASN A 565 -31.21 5.12 -13.51
C ASN A 565 -30.35 3.85 -13.35
N PHE A 566 -30.35 3.21 -12.18
CA PHE A 566 -29.76 1.87 -11.99
C PHE A 566 -30.70 0.75 -12.47
N LEU A 567 -32.03 0.90 -12.30
CA LEU A 567 -33.03 -0.05 -12.82
C LEU A 567 -33.09 -0.12 -14.34
N HIS A 568 -32.69 0.94 -15.04
CA HIS A 568 -32.63 0.95 -16.51
C HIS A 568 -31.43 0.13 -17.04
N LYS A 569 -30.45 -0.21 -16.19
CA LYS A 569 -29.23 -0.95 -16.59
C LYS A 569 -29.47 -2.46 -16.60
N ARG A 570 -30.02 -2.96 -17.71
CA ARG A 570 -30.16 -4.39 -18.02
C ARG A 570 -29.19 -4.84 -19.12
N HIS A 571 -28.82 -6.12 -19.14
CA HIS A 571 -28.19 -6.73 -20.32
C HIS A 571 -29.24 -6.82 -21.44
N ILE A 572 -28.86 -6.45 -22.67
CA ILE A 572 -29.81 -6.35 -23.78
C ILE A 572 -30.31 -7.74 -24.20
N VAL A 573 -29.39 -8.68 -24.47
CA VAL A 573 -29.72 -10.03 -24.97
C VAL A 573 -30.43 -10.93 -23.95
N ASN A 574 -29.83 -11.18 -22.78
CA ASN A 574 -30.39 -12.09 -21.76
C ASN A 574 -30.37 -11.48 -20.34
N PRO A 575 -31.34 -10.61 -19.99
CA PRO A 575 -31.40 -9.97 -18.67
C PRO A 575 -31.72 -10.92 -17.50
N LYS A 576 -31.98 -12.21 -17.74
CA LYS A 576 -32.17 -13.23 -16.69
C LYS A 576 -30.86 -13.89 -16.27
N LYS A 577 -29.97 -14.19 -17.23
CA LYS A 577 -28.73 -14.98 -17.01
C LYS A 577 -27.49 -14.11 -16.81
N SER A 578 -27.40 -12.98 -17.50
CA SER A 578 -26.26 -12.05 -17.44
C SER A 578 -26.75 -10.62 -17.21
N GLY A 579 -26.05 -9.86 -16.36
CA GLY A 579 -26.33 -8.43 -16.14
C GLY A 579 -26.45 -7.98 -14.66
N PRO A 580 -26.84 -6.72 -14.41
CA PRO A 580 -26.90 -6.15 -13.07
C PRO A 580 -28.14 -6.59 -12.27
N PHE A 581 -27.95 -7.27 -11.14
CA PHE A 581 -29.06 -7.67 -10.26
C PHE A 581 -29.58 -6.51 -9.39
N HIS A 582 -30.84 -6.13 -9.58
CA HIS A 582 -31.47 -5.00 -8.91
C HIS A 582 -32.12 -5.35 -7.54
N HIS A 583 -31.33 -5.79 -6.55
CA HIS A 583 -31.85 -6.12 -5.22
C HIS A 583 -32.43 -4.88 -4.49
N ARG A 584 -33.70 -4.94 -4.08
CA ARG A 584 -34.44 -3.82 -3.44
C ARG A 584 -34.29 -3.73 -1.91
N ALA A 585 -34.00 -4.86 -1.25
CA ALA A 585 -33.90 -4.96 0.20
C ALA A 585 -32.71 -4.13 0.77
N PRO A 586 -32.89 -3.35 1.85
CA PRO A 586 -31.85 -2.50 2.43
C PRO A 586 -30.49 -3.19 2.68
N SER A 587 -30.50 -4.40 3.23
CA SER A 587 -29.30 -5.24 3.47
C SER A 587 -28.55 -5.53 2.17
N LYS A 588 -29.27 -5.80 1.08
CA LYS A 588 -28.68 -6.07 -0.24
C LYS A 588 -28.24 -4.80 -0.98
N ILE A 589 -28.81 -3.63 -0.67
CA ILE A 589 -28.29 -2.34 -1.14
C ILE A 589 -26.95 -2.04 -0.45
N LEU A 590 -26.86 -2.23 0.87
CA LEU A 590 -25.59 -2.10 1.61
C LEU A 590 -24.56 -3.15 1.14
N TYR A 591 -24.97 -4.42 0.94
CA TYR A 591 -24.12 -5.48 0.39
C TYR A 591 -23.50 -5.08 -0.95
N ARG A 592 -24.30 -4.47 -1.86
CA ARG A 592 -23.80 -4.01 -3.17
C ARG A 592 -22.73 -2.92 -3.04
N ALA A 593 -22.84 -2.03 -2.04
CA ALA A 593 -21.83 -1.02 -1.77
C ALA A 593 -20.54 -1.63 -1.20
N ILE A 594 -20.66 -2.51 -0.19
CA ILE A 594 -19.51 -3.21 0.42
C ILE A 594 -18.79 -4.08 -0.62
N ARG A 595 -19.53 -4.89 -1.39
CA ARG A 595 -19.01 -5.69 -2.52
C ARG A 595 -18.31 -4.83 -3.58
N GLY A 596 -18.82 -3.62 -3.84
CA GLY A 596 -18.17 -2.64 -4.74
C GLY A 596 -16.86 -2.06 -4.19
N MET A 597 -16.64 -2.14 -2.88
CA MET A 597 -15.44 -1.71 -2.17
C MET A 597 -14.57 -2.91 -1.72
N THR A 598 -14.74 -4.09 -2.32
CA THR A 598 -13.91 -5.28 -2.07
C THR A 598 -13.52 -5.95 -3.40
N PRO A 599 -12.35 -6.60 -3.49
CA PRO A 599 -11.92 -7.35 -4.67
C PRO A 599 -12.65 -8.69 -4.80
N HIS A 600 -13.99 -8.67 -4.77
CA HIS A 600 -14.91 -9.82 -4.67
C HIS A 600 -14.83 -10.88 -5.79
N LYS A 601 -13.91 -10.73 -6.75
CA LYS A 601 -13.58 -11.74 -7.75
C LYS A 601 -12.38 -12.60 -7.35
N SER A 602 -11.53 -12.15 -6.42
CA SER A 602 -10.40 -12.94 -5.91
C SER A 602 -10.81 -13.77 -4.69
N PRO A 603 -10.12 -14.89 -4.40
CA PRO A 603 -10.41 -15.72 -3.22
C PRO A 603 -10.40 -14.91 -1.91
N ARG A 604 -9.43 -13.99 -1.75
CA ARG A 604 -9.35 -13.06 -0.61
C ARG A 604 -10.60 -12.19 -0.47
N GLY A 605 -11.16 -11.71 -1.59
CA GLY A 605 -12.39 -10.92 -1.60
C GLY A 605 -13.65 -11.73 -1.29
N VAL A 606 -13.71 -13.00 -1.72
CA VAL A 606 -14.80 -13.93 -1.38
C VAL A 606 -14.77 -14.25 0.12
N ALA A 607 -13.64 -14.71 0.64
CA ALA A 607 -13.46 -15.03 2.06
C ALA A 607 -13.68 -13.81 2.99
N ALA A 608 -13.44 -12.59 2.49
CA ALA A 608 -13.80 -11.37 3.22
C ALA A 608 -15.32 -11.14 3.27
N LEU A 609 -16.07 -11.39 2.19
CA LEU A 609 -17.53 -11.25 2.16
C LEU A 609 -18.26 -12.34 2.97
N GLU A 610 -17.66 -13.51 3.18
CA GLU A 610 -18.20 -14.56 4.07
C GLU A 610 -18.21 -14.15 5.55
N ARG A 611 -17.29 -13.25 5.95
CA ARG A 611 -17.20 -12.68 7.32
C ARG A 611 -18.31 -11.67 7.63
N LEU A 612 -19.12 -11.30 6.64
CA LEU A 612 -20.14 -10.26 6.69
C LEU A 612 -21.55 -10.84 6.75
N LYS A 613 -22.36 -10.38 7.73
CA LYS A 613 -23.82 -10.64 7.75
C LYS A 613 -24.58 -9.33 7.85
N LEU A 614 -25.68 -9.19 7.11
CA LEU A 614 -26.45 -7.95 7.00
C LEU A 614 -27.94 -8.26 7.17
N PHE A 615 -28.62 -7.54 8.05
CA PHE A 615 -30.02 -7.77 8.40
C PHE A 615 -30.84 -6.47 8.46
N GLU A 616 -32.07 -6.55 7.96
CA GLU A 616 -33.15 -5.61 8.30
C GLU A 616 -33.70 -5.92 9.70
N GLY A 617 -33.97 -4.87 10.49
CA GLY A 617 -34.29 -5.00 11.91
C GLY A 617 -33.16 -5.66 12.72
N VAL A 618 -33.46 -6.14 13.94
CA VAL A 618 -32.52 -6.92 14.77
C VAL A 618 -33.07 -8.32 15.08
N PRO A 619 -32.67 -9.35 14.30
CA PRO A 619 -33.08 -10.73 14.57
C PRO A 619 -32.27 -11.35 15.73
N PRO A 620 -32.81 -12.36 16.44
CA PRO A 620 -32.03 -13.19 17.35
C PRO A 620 -30.85 -13.88 16.62
N PRO A 621 -29.70 -14.08 17.28
CA PRO A 621 -29.36 -13.75 18.67
C PRO A 621 -28.76 -12.34 18.84
N TYR A 622 -28.90 -11.45 17.86
CA TYR A 622 -28.29 -10.11 17.88
C TYR A 622 -29.12 -9.08 18.68
N ASP A 623 -30.35 -9.42 19.03
CA ASP A 623 -31.24 -8.66 19.92
C ASP A 623 -30.66 -8.50 21.32
N ARG A 624 -30.05 -9.58 21.85
CA ARG A 624 -29.41 -9.64 23.18
C ARG A 624 -27.96 -9.13 23.19
N LYS A 625 -27.33 -8.90 22.04
CA LYS A 625 -25.92 -8.47 21.95
C LYS A 625 -25.78 -6.95 22.02
N LYS A 626 -24.68 -6.47 22.62
CA LYS A 626 -24.28 -5.07 22.54
C LYS A 626 -24.07 -4.71 21.07
N ARG A 627 -24.79 -3.69 20.60
CA ARG A 627 -24.64 -3.13 19.27
C ARG A 627 -23.72 -1.92 19.35
N MET A 628 -22.72 -1.91 18.49
CA MET A 628 -21.73 -0.85 18.34
C MET A 628 -22.20 0.17 17.30
N VAL A 629 -21.56 1.33 17.31
CA VAL A 629 -21.81 2.47 16.42
C VAL A 629 -20.45 2.90 15.87
N VAL A 630 -20.40 3.35 14.62
CA VAL A 630 -19.17 3.79 13.94
C VAL A 630 -19.21 5.32 13.83
N PRO A 631 -18.56 6.08 14.73
CA PRO A 631 -18.72 7.54 14.80
C PRO A 631 -18.36 8.22 13.48
N GLU A 632 -17.29 7.76 12.84
CA GLU A 632 -16.81 8.28 11.56
C GLU A 632 -17.79 8.14 10.39
N ALA A 633 -18.81 7.30 10.52
CA ALA A 633 -19.86 7.08 9.54
C ALA A 633 -21.23 7.61 9.99
N LEU A 634 -21.40 8.15 11.20
CA LEU A 634 -22.67 8.74 11.65
C LEU A 634 -23.04 9.99 10.84
N ARG A 635 -24.31 10.08 10.40
CA ARG A 635 -24.88 11.26 9.72
C ARG A 635 -24.71 12.52 10.56
N VAL A 636 -25.01 12.44 11.87
CA VAL A 636 -24.95 13.59 12.80
C VAL A 636 -23.54 14.20 12.89
N LEU A 637 -22.49 13.38 12.81
CA LEU A 637 -21.09 13.84 12.89
C LEU A 637 -20.48 14.19 11.52
N ARG A 638 -21.11 13.79 10.40
CA ARG A 638 -20.50 13.84 9.06
C ARG A 638 -21.34 14.50 7.97
N LEU A 639 -22.49 15.07 8.31
CA LEU A 639 -23.36 15.83 7.41
C LEU A 639 -23.83 17.11 8.11
N LYS A 640 -23.35 18.28 7.64
CA LYS A 640 -23.67 19.59 8.22
C LYS A 640 -25.20 19.75 8.39
N PRO A 641 -25.68 20.29 9.53
CA PRO A 641 -27.10 20.56 9.76
C PRO A 641 -27.79 21.28 8.59
N GLY A 642 -29.08 21.05 8.42
CA GLY A 642 -29.88 21.56 7.29
C GLY A 642 -29.68 20.83 5.95
N ARG A 643 -28.58 20.08 5.74
CA ARG A 643 -28.38 19.33 4.49
C ARG A 643 -29.34 18.12 4.40
N LYS A 644 -30.13 18.08 3.32
CA LYS A 644 -31.14 17.02 3.07
C LYS A 644 -30.49 15.63 2.92
N TYR A 645 -31.17 14.61 3.45
CA TYR A 645 -30.80 13.19 3.39
C TYR A 645 -32.07 12.32 3.18
N CYS A 646 -31.91 11.02 2.95
CA CYS A 646 -33.02 10.06 2.99
C CYS A 646 -32.62 8.73 3.65
N THR A 647 -33.58 8.07 4.32
CA THR A 647 -33.40 6.71 4.84
C THR A 647 -33.47 5.67 3.72
N VAL A 648 -32.68 4.60 3.85
CA VAL A 648 -32.72 3.46 2.92
C VAL A 648 -34.09 2.78 2.96
N LYS A 649 -34.72 2.68 4.14
CA LYS A 649 -36.11 2.21 4.34
C LYS A 649 -37.10 2.81 3.33
N ARG A 650 -37.15 4.14 3.21
CA ARG A 650 -38.07 4.81 2.28
C ARG A 650 -37.68 4.56 0.83
N LEU A 651 -36.38 4.62 0.52
CA LEU A 651 -35.87 4.37 -0.84
C LEU A 651 -36.21 2.95 -1.31
N SER A 652 -35.90 1.94 -0.50
CA SER A 652 -36.22 0.53 -0.75
C SER A 652 -37.71 0.30 -0.97
N HIS A 653 -38.56 0.84 -0.08
CA HIS A 653 -40.02 0.70 -0.19
C HIS A 653 -40.53 1.22 -1.55
N GLU A 654 -40.20 2.47 -1.89
CA GLU A 654 -40.64 3.10 -3.14
C GLU A 654 -39.96 2.55 -4.42
N VAL A 655 -39.07 1.56 -4.30
CA VAL A 655 -38.53 0.77 -5.42
C VAL A 655 -38.89 -0.72 -5.31
N GLY A 656 -39.94 -1.08 -4.57
CA GLY A 656 -40.52 -2.43 -4.55
C GLY A 656 -40.01 -3.35 -3.44
N TRP A 657 -39.76 -2.84 -2.24
CA TRP A 657 -39.48 -3.65 -1.05
C TRP A 657 -40.67 -3.64 -0.08
N GLY A 658 -41.55 -4.64 -0.20
CA GLY A 658 -42.81 -4.73 0.56
C GLY A 658 -42.70 -5.10 2.04
N TYR A 659 -41.51 -5.43 2.55
CA TYR A 659 -41.35 -5.91 3.94
C TYR A 659 -41.23 -4.79 5.01
N LYS A 660 -41.33 -3.51 4.61
CA LYS A 660 -41.29 -2.33 5.50
C LYS A 660 -42.13 -2.52 6.77
N ASP A 661 -43.41 -2.82 6.60
CA ASP A 661 -44.40 -2.90 7.68
C ASP A 661 -44.36 -4.22 8.46
N VAL A 662 -43.60 -5.21 7.96
CA VAL A 662 -43.22 -6.40 8.73
C VAL A 662 -42.05 -6.08 9.66
N VAL A 663 -41.01 -5.42 9.15
CA VAL A 663 -39.84 -4.99 9.93
C VAL A 663 -40.24 -4.01 11.03
N ASP A 664 -41.13 -3.05 10.74
CA ASP A 664 -41.58 -2.06 11.72
C ASP A 664 -42.31 -2.69 12.92
N ARG A 665 -43.27 -3.58 12.68
CA ARG A 665 -43.98 -4.32 13.76
C ARG A 665 -43.03 -5.20 14.59
N LEU A 666 -42.01 -5.80 13.96
CA LEU A 666 -41.00 -6.60 14.67
C LEU A 666 -40.06 -5.71 15.51
N GLU A 667 -39.58 -4.61 14.96
CA GLU A 667 -38.74 -3.63 15.64
C GLU A 667 -39.46 -2.97 16.82
N GLU A 668 -40.77 -2.72 16.71
CA GLU A 668 -41.66 -2.22 17.76
C GLU A 668 -41.87 -3.25 18.87
N LYS A 669 -42.30 -4.48 18.53
CA LYS A 669 -42.41 -5.59 19.50
C LYS A 669 -41.09 -5.86 20.24
N ARG A 670 -39.95 -5.62 19.60
CA ARG A 670 -38.62 -5.69 20.22
C ARG A 670 -38.25 -4.43 21.03
N LYS A 671 -38.74 -3.22 20.70
CA LYS A 671 -38.57 -2.02 21.54
C LYS A 671 -39.25 -2.20 22.90
N ILE A 672 -40.51 -2.66 22.90
CA ILE A 672 -41.29 -2.92 24.12
C ILE A 672 -40.55 -3.92 25.04
N LYS A 673 -40.08 -5.05 24.47
CA LYS A 673 -39.25 -6.03 25.22
C LYS A 673 -37.93 -5.44 25.74
N ALA A 674 -37.30 -4.53 24.99
CA ALA A 674 -36.04 -3.90 25.39
C ALA A 674 -36.25 -2.85 26.50
N GLN A 675 -37.37 -2.12 26.50
CA GLN A 675 -37.75 -1.21 27.58
C GLN A 675 -37.96 -1.98 28.90
N ALA A 676 -38.78 -3.02 28.89
CA ALA A 676 -39.01 -3.87 30.06
C ALA A 676 -37.74 -4.63 30.54
N PHE A 677 -36.69 -4.72 29.72
CA PHE A 677 -35.36 -5.16 30.15
C PHE A 677 -34.54 -4.01 30.75
N HIS A 678 -34.60 -2.82 30.14
CA HIS A 678 -33.88 -1.64 30.61
C HIS A 678 -34.34 -1.18 32.01
N GLU A 679 -35.64 -1.17 32.27
CA GLU A 679 -36.24 -0.79 33.56
C GLU A 679 -35.75 -1.73 34.68
N ARG A 680 -35.82 -3.05 34.47
CA ARG A 680 -35.26 -4.05 35.40
C ARG A 680 -33.75 -3.89 35.59
N LYS A 681 -33.00 -3.58 34.52
CA LYS A 681 -31.55 -3.31 34.62
C LYS A 681 -31.25 -2.03 35.41
N LEU A 682 -32.04 -0.97 35.26
CA LEU A 682 -31.89 0.27 36.03
C LEU A 682 -32.20 0.05 37.50
N ALA A 683 -33.25 -0.70 37.83
CA ALA A 683 -33.55 -1.07 39.22
C ALA A 683 -32.38 -1.85 39.86
N ALA A 684 -31.84 -2.85 39.17
CA ALA A 684 -30.68 -3.61 39.64
C ALA A 684 -29.40 -2.75 39.77
N ILE A 685 -29.17 -1.80 38.85
CA ILE A 685 -28.06 -0.85 38.95
C ILE A 685 -28.24 0.07 40.17
N LYS A 686 -29.44 0.62 40.40
CA LYS A 686 -29.73 1.49 41.55
C LYS A 686 -29.53 0.76 42.88
N LEU A 687 -29.95 -0.50 42.97
CA LEU A 687 -29.70 -1.36 44.13
C LEU A 687 -28.20 -1.60 44.35
N ARG A 688 -27.45 -1.90 43.29
CA ARG A 688 -25.98 -2.07 43.37
C ARG A 688 -25.26 -0.77 43.75
N GLN A 689 -25.69 0.37 43.19
CA GLN A 689 -25.13 1.68 43.53
C GLN A 689 -25.38 2.03 45.00
N LYS A 690 -26.56 1.71 45.54
CA LYS A 690 -26.82 1.86 46.97
C LYS A 690 -25.89 0.96 47.81
N ALA A 691 -25.80 -0.33 47.49
CA ALA A 691 -24.91 -1.25 48.23
C ALA A 691 -23.43 -0.83 48.19
N VAL A 692 -22.99 -0.18 47.11
CA VAL A 692 -21.65 0.43 47.01
C VAL A 692 -21.55 1.72 47.84
N SER A 693 -22.52 2.64 47.80
CA SER A 693 -22.49 3.85 48.65
C SER A 693 -22.52 3.50 50.14
N ASP A 694 -23.27 2.46 50.52
CA ASP A 694 -23.39 1.96 51.89
C ASP A 694 -22.08 1.27 52.38
N THR A 695 -21.08 1.07 51.50
CA THR A 695 -19.77 0.46 51.84
C THR A 695 -18.55 1.31 51.43
N ALA A 696 -18.73 2.43 50.72
CA ALA A 696 -17.66 3.26 50.17
C ALA A 696 -16.76 3.92 51.23
N SER A 697 -17.29 4.18 52.43
CA SER A 697 -16.54 4.78 53.56
C SER A 697 -15.34 3.94 54.02
N SER A 698 -15.27 2.66 53.66
CA SER A 698 -14.22 1.73 54.09
C SER A 698 -12.98 1.70 53.19
N PHE A 699 -12.99 2.37 52.03
CA PHE A 699 -11.96 2.17 50.98
C PHE A 699 -11.44 3.46 50.33
N GLY A 700 -10.99 4.44 51.14
CA GLY A 700 -10.52 5.74 50.63
C GLY A 700 -9.40 5.71 49.58
N GLN A 701 -8.61 4.64 49.51
CA GLN A 701 -7.61 4.43 48.44
C GLN A 701 -8.25 4.23 47.05
N LEU A 702 -9.42 3.60 46.97
CA LEU A 702 -10.15 3.43 45.70
C LEU A 702 -10.77 4.75 45.21
N THR A 703 -11.23 5.58 46.15
CA THR A 703 -11.77 6.91 45.86
C THR A 703 -10.72 7.85 45.23
N GLN A 704 -9.45 7.75 45.66
CA GLN A 704 -8.33 8.47 45.03
C GLN A 704 -8.07 8.06 43.58
N LEU A 705 -8.46 6.84 43.21
CA LEU A 705 -8.37 6.29 41.85
C LEU A 705 -9.68 6.45 41.05
N GLY A 706 -10.72 7.08 41.62
CA GLY A 706 -11.98 7.37 40.96
C GLY A 706 -12.99 6.21 40.89
N TYR A 707 -12.89 5.23 41.80
CA TYR A 707 -13.77 4.06 41.91
C TYR A 707 -14.83 4.16 43.03
#